data_AF-A0AAV2CTE3-F1
#
_entry.id   AF-A0AAV2CTE3-F1
#
_cell.length_a   1.000
_cell.length_b   1.000
_cell.length_c   1.000
_cell.angle_alpha   90.00
_cell.angle_beta   90.00
_cell.angle_gamma   90.00
#
_symmetry.space_group_name_H-M   'P 1'
#
loop_
_entity.id
_entity.type
_entity.pdbx_description
1 polymer ?
#
loop_
_entity_poly.entity_id
_entity_poly.type
_entity_poly.pdbx_seq_one_letter_code
_entity_poly.pdbx_strand_id
1 'polypeptide(L)'
;MGSLKAPGKDGFHAIFYKRCWNTIQAELRDFIARCFQEPESIRRCNSTLLTLLPKVDSPSNMSQFRPIGLCNVSYKIVAKCLADRLKLLMPDLVDENQTSFVPKRHITSNIIILQEIIHTMNQLKGVKGLMVLKIDLAKAYDRISWSFLRSTLEAAGFPQEFISLVMACVTTASFQVLWNGSCTEEFKPTRGLRQGCPLSPYLFTLCMERLNHNIKKSVECGKWKPICLSKNGPPLTHLFFADDLVLLAEADANQARVVMSCLDQFCSASGEKVSKEKSRVYFSRNTKEKTKNRLSGLMGIPRTSNLGKYLGVPVIHGRVTKETYKYILENIDRRLASWKTKSLSLAGRVTLATSVLNALPNYTMQTAVLPCNVCDQIDKKIRGFVWGRDNGKDKAHLVTWETVCKSKEEGGLGLRSARALNLAYLMKLGWQFLNNDESLWVRVLHAKYVKQNDDGSVAFRQQRVSRLWKGIKDALPLLKQNTIWDIRDGRSVNFWKDHWISAGLALKDHVVTNEHTIEWDSSVAEMVDSSGEWNWGTIKNHLPDTFLSLLAGTDTPLQEAGDDTIIWGQDSDGRFRIGSAYKVAVEWLQENNHGDAAEGNHTKWMSAWKWPGPNRLRHFLWLCLHNRLMTNSERKRRNFGDSDTCEFCKSGPETTEHVIRICPLAAQVWQRLGLIETPLTHGLNFAGWMATNLKKEGTNLLFGVTAWFLWRRRNDWIFEKKFQESEILVHRIRAWAAVIKQAQDNNRKLLVDTTGDKTRQELAWQPPPADWIVINSDGSVKHPNLAAAAGGLLRNHLGRCVGAFVTNLGSCSITRAEIVGALTGLQLAWDQGHRKVLIHIDSTAALAILTGKDRDSRRYHNLTRRFQNLLQRNWEVHLSHSYRECNKAADYLANKAHGFSLGTHSFDISDSGLKFWILYDTMGITQDRLI
;
A
#
# COMPACT_ATOMS: atom_id res chain seq x y z
N MET A 1 5.28 9.48 -15.98
CA MET A 1 4.37 10.67 -16.07
C MET A 1 2.92 10.22 -16.22
N GLY A 2 1.96 10.99 -15.69
CA GLY A 2 0.52 10.69 -15.83
C GLY A 2 0.04 11.01 -17.25
N SER A 3 -0.70 10.09 -17.87
CA SER A 3 -1.03 10.12 -19.31
C SER A 3 -1.87 11.34 -19.73
N LEU A 4 -2.81 11.76 -18.89
CA LEU A 4 -3.78 12.84 -19.17
C LEU A 4 -3.47 14.13 -18.40
N LYS A 5 -2.20 14.36 -18.03
CA LYS A 5 -1.80 15.66 -17.48
C LYS A 5 -1.76 16.70 -18.59
N ALA A 6 -2.15 17.94 -18.26
CA ALA A 6 -2.13 19.06 -19.20
C ALA A 6 -0.76 19.19 -19.90
N PRO A 7 -0.74 19.43 -21.23
CA PRO A 7 0.48 19.51 -22.03
C PRO A 7 1.16 20.88 -21.83
N GLY A 8 2.32 21.04 -22.45
CA GLY A 8 2.97 22.34 -22.57
C GLY A 8 2.43 23.13 -23.77
N LYS A 9 3.24 24.08 -24.25
CA LYS A 9 2.94 24.91 -25.41
C LYS A 9 2.78 24.10 -26.70
N ASP A 10 3.45 22.96 -26.78
CA ASP A 10 3.40 22.03 -27.93
C ASP A 10 2.08 21.25 -28.05
N GLY A 11 1.21 21.27 -27.03
CA GLY A 11 -0.08 20.58 -27.04
C GLY A 11 -0.01 19.06 -26.87
N PHE A 12 1.18 18.45 -26.88
CA PHE A 12 1.34 17.00 -26.81
C PHE A 12 1.27 16.48 -25.37
N HIS A 13 0.27 15.65 -25.10
CA HIS A 13 0.08 14.98 -23.82
C HIS A 13 1.01 13.78 -23.67
N ALA A 14 1.28 13.33 -22.44
CA ALA A 14 2.08 12.14 -22.21
C ALA A 14 1.46 10.85 -22.81
N ILE A 15 0.14 10.81 -23.03
CA ILE A 15 -0.53 9.69 -23.70
C ILE A 15 -0.12 9.56 -25.18
N PHE A 16 0.15 10.68 -25.87
CA PHE A 16 0.62 10.69 -27.25
C PHE A 16 1.94 9.92 -27.36
N TYR A 17 2.93 10.29 -26.53
CA TYR A 17 4.23 9.62 -26.51
C TYR A 17 4.15 8.13 -26.18
N LYS A 18 3.20 7.73 -25.32
CA LYS A 18 3.01 6.31 -24.97
C LYS A 18 2.35 5.51 -26.09
N ARG A 19 1.36 6.08 -26.78
CA ARG A 19 0.62 5.39 -27.85
C ARG A 19 1.41 5.36 -29.15
N CYS A 20 2.08 6.44 -29.49
CA CYS A 20 2.84 6.59 -30.72
C CYS A 20 4.32 6.21 -30.55
N TRP A 21 4.67 5.48 -29.48
CA TRP A 21 6.07 5.19 -29.12
C TRP A 21 6.84 4.53 -30.28
N ASN A 22 6.27 3.49 -30.89
CA ASN A 22 6.91 2.77 -31.99
C ASN A 22 7.22 3.67 -33.20
N THR A 23 6.44 4.74 -33.39
CA THR A 23 6.62 5.71 -34.46
C THR A 23 7.67 6.76 -34.14
N ILE A 24 7.69 7.31 -32.91
CA ILE A 24 8.50 8.50 -32.57
C ILE A 24 9.78 8.19 -31.77
N GLN A 25 10.03 6.93 -31.44
CA GLN A 25 11.10 6.56 -30.50
C GLN A 25 12.49 6.92 -31.01
N ALA A 26 12.75 6.83 -32.32
CA ALA A 26 14.05 7.13 -32.89
C ALA A 26 14.36 8.63 -32.74
N GLU A 27 13.45 9.47 -33.21
CA GLU A 27 13.58 10.93 -33.19
C GLU A 27 13.64 11.47 -31.76
N LEU A 28 12.84 10.90 -30.85
CA LEU A 28 12.85 11.30 -29.46
C LEU A 28 14.16 10.91 -28.76
N ARG A 29 14.69 9.71 -29.03
CA ARG A 29 16.00 9.28 -28.50
C ARG A 29 17.12 10.18 -29.02
N ASP A 30 17.14 10.48 -30.31
CA ASP A 30 18.13 11.36 -30.92
C ASP A 30 18.02 12.79 -30.39
N PHE A 31 16.81 13.28 -30.15
CA PHE A 31 16.60 14.56 -29.49
C PHE A 31 17.18 14.58 -28.06
N ILE A 32 16.92 13.54 -27.26
CA ILE A 32 17.44 13.46 -25.89
C ILE A 32 18.97 13.30 -25.88
N ALA A 33 19.52 12.50 -26.79
CA ALA A 33 20.96 12.33 -26.96
C ALA A 33 21.65 13.67 -27.30
N ARG A 34 21.08 14.43 -28.25
CA ARG A 34 21.53 15.79 -28.56
C ARG A 34 21.44 16.74 -27.37
N CYS A 35 20.38 16.67 -26.57
CA CYS A 35 20.28 17.45 -25.34
C CYS A 35 21.43 17.15 -24.37
N PHE A 36 21.89 15.90 -24.30
CA PHE A 36 22.98 15.49 -23.42
C PHE A 36 24.36 15.84 -23.94
N GLN A 37 24.56 15.85 -25.27
CA GLN A 37 25.82 16.24 -25.91
C GLN A 37 25.97 17.76 -26.01
N GLU A 38 24.88 18.46 -26.31
CA GLU A 38 24.81 19.92 -26.49
C GLU A 38 23.70 20.49 -25.58
N PRO A 39 24.02 20.85 -24.31
CA PRO A 39 23.02 21.31 -23.34
C PRO A 39 22.14 22.47 -23.81
N GLU A 40 22.66 23.39 -24.64
CA GLU A 40 21.90 24.53 -25.18
C GLU A 40 20.73 24.11 -26.08
N SER A 41 20.78 22.92 -26.68
CA SER A 41 19.69 22.40 -27.50
C SER A 41 18.38 22.21 -26.72
N ILE A 42 18.43 22.11 -25.38
CA ILE A 42 17.27 22.08 -24.48
C ILE A 42 16.37 23.30 -24.71
N ARG A 43 16.93 24.46 -25.04
CA ARG A 43 16.21 25.71 -25.33
C ARG A 43 15.05 25.50 -26.30
N ARG A 44 15.22 24.62 -27.30
CA ARG A 44 14.21 24.32 -28.35
C ARG A 44 12.91 23.75 -27.80
N CYS A 45 12.95 23.08 -26.65
CA CYS A 45 11.78 22.49 -26.01
C CYS A 45 11.39 23.18 -24.70
N ASN A 46 12.09 24.25 -24.30
CA ASN A 46 12.04 24.79 -22.95
C ASN A 46 11.03 25.93 -22.74
N SER A 47 10.07 26.09 -23.66
CA SER A 47 8.96 27.03 -23.51
C SER A 47 7.93 26.50 -22.52
N THR A 48 7.47 27.37 -21.62
CA THR A 48 6.57 27.02 -20.52
C THR A 48 5.37 27.96 -20.46
N LEU A 49 4.16 27.40 -20.38
CA LEU A 49 2.96 28.19 -20.09
C LEU A 49 2.76 28.28 -18.57
N LEU A 50 2.55 29.47 -18.04
CA LEU A 50 2.27 29.69 -16.62
C LEU A 50 0.75 29.80 -16.41
N THR A 51 0.18 28.84 -15.67
CA THR A 51 -1.21 28.91 -15.22
C THR A 51 -1.27 29.40 -13.77
N LEU A 52 -2.24 30.25 -13.46
CA LEU A 52 -2.40 30.86 -12.13
C LEU A 52 -3.49 30.13 -11.36
N LEU A 53 -3.10 29.35 -10.35
CA LEU A 53 -4.07 28.68 -9.49
C LEU A 53 -4.45 29.58 -8.30
N PRO A 54 -5.74 29.78 -8.01
CA PRO A 54 -6.16 30.55 -6.85
C PRO A 54 -5.79 29.82 -5.55
N LYS A 55 -5.18 30.53 -4.58
CA LYS A 55 -4.89 30.02 -3.22
C LYS A 55 -6.07 30.18 -2.27
N VAL A 56 -6.98 31.09 -2.59
CA VAL A 56 -8.19 31.45 -1.82
C VAL A 56 -9.39 31.48 -2.77
N ASP A 57 -10.59 31.38 -2.24
CA ASP A 57 -11.82 31.26 -3.07
C ASP A 57 -12.04 32.48 -3.99
N SER A 58 -11.71 33.68 -3.50
CA SER A 58 -11.86 34.94 -4.24
C SER A 58 -10.55 35.75 -4.23
N PRO A 59 -9.61 35.47 -5.14
CA PRO A 59 -8.34 36.19 -5.19
C PRO A 59 -8.51 37.60 -5.75
N SER A 60 -8.03 38.62 -5.03
CA SER A 60 -8.05 40.04 -5.41
C SER A 60 -6.67 40.58 -5.80
N ASN A 61 -5.59 39.83 -5.59
CA ASN A 61 -4.23 40.26 -5.96
C ASN A 61 -3.32 39.08 -6.34
N MET A 62 -2.21 39.38 -7.03
CA MET A 62 -1.29 38.36 -7.54
C MET A 62 -0.64 37.47 -6.47
N SER A 63 -0.48 37.95 -5.23
CA SER A 63 0.11 37.15 -4.15
C SER A 63 -0.78 35.97 -3.73
N GLN A 64 -2.08 36.07 -4.01
CA GLN A 64 -3.09 35.05 -3.76
C GLN A 64 -3.19 34.00 -4.87
N PHE A 65 -2.36 34.10 -5.92
CA PHE A 65 -2.21 33.05 -6.92
C PHE A 65 -0.94 32.23 -6.70
N ARG A 66 -0.96 30.97 -7.11
CA ARG A 66 0.20 30.09 -7.23
C ARG A 66 0.46 29.85 -8.73
N PRO A 67 1.56 30.35 -9.29
CA PRO A 67 1.91 30.06 -10.68
C PRO A 67 2.39 28.60 -10.81
N ILE A 68 1.90 27.89 -11.82
CA ILE A 68 2.36 26.54 -12.17
C ILE A 68 2.82 26.54 -13.63
N GLY A 69 4.03 26.01 -13.86
CA GLY A 69 4.60 25.83 -15.18
C GLY A 69 4.12 24.56 -15.86
N LEU A 70 3.43 24.73 -16.99
CA LEU A 70 3.09 23.68 -17.95
C LEU A 70 4.23 23.54 -18.96
N CYS A 71 5.23 22.71 -18.63
CA CYS A 71 6.33 22.43 -19.55
C CYS A 71 5.94 21.39 -20.60
N ASN A 72 6.54 21.48 -21.79
CA ASN A 72 6.45 20.46 -22.84
C ASN A 72 6.83 19.08 -22.31
N VAL A 73 6.19 18.04 -22.82
CA VAL A 73 6.43 16.67 -22.34
C VAL A 73 7.82 16.20 -22.76
N SER A 74 8.30 16.55 -23.96
CA SER A 74 9.67 16.30 -24.41
C SER A 74 10.72 16.83 -23.42
N TYR A 75 10.60 18.09 -23.01
CA TYR A 75 11.43 18.67 -21.94
C TYR A 75 11.32 17.89 -20.63
N LYS A 76 10.09 17.53 -20.22
CA LYS A 76 9.87 16.76 -18.98
C LYS A 76 10.56 15.40 -19.02
N ILE A 77 10.73 14.77 -20.19
CA ILE A 77 11.49 13.52 -20.33
C ILE A 77 12.96 13.77 -19.99
N VAL A 78 13.58 14.79 -20.58
CA VAL A 78 14.97 15.20 -20.31
C VAL A 78 15.16 15.49 -18.81
N ALA A 79 14.34 16.38 -18.25
CA ALA A 79 14.40 16.75 -16.83
C ALA A 79 14.15 15.56 -15.90
N LYS A 80 13.29 14.62 -16.29
CA LYS A 80 12.99 13.42 -15.51
C LYS A 80 14.17 12.44 -15.52
N CYS A 81 14.89 12.28 -16.63
CA CYS A 81 16.11 11.48 -16.69
C CYS A 81 17.17 12.00 -15.70
N LEU A 82 17.39 13.32 -15.68
CA LEU A 82 18.31 13.96 -14.73
C LEU A 82 17.83 13.79 -13.28
N ALA A 83 16.53 14.00 -13.03
CA ALA A 83 15.95 13.86 -11.71
C ALA A 83 16.04 12.43 -11.17
N ASP A 84 15.82 11.41 -12.00
CA ASP A 84 15.89 10.01 -11.59
C ASP A 84 17.32 9.58 -11.25
N ARG A 85 18.33 10.10 -11.96
CA ARG A 85 19.74 9.92 -11.58
C ARG A 85 20.07 10.61 -10.27
N LEU A 86 19.68 11.88 -10.13
CA LEU A 86 19.93 12.66 -8.91
C LEU A 86 19.25 12.05 -7.68
N LYS A 87 18.03 11.54 -7.84
CA LYS A 87 17.24 10.89 -6.78
C LYS A 87 18.01 9.78 -6.06
N LEU A 88 18.86 9.03 -6.77
CA LEU A 88 19.63 7.92 -6.20
C LEU A 88 20.70 8.42 -5.20
N LEU A 89 21.24 9.62 -5.42
CA LEU A 89 22.30 10.22 -4.61
C LEU A 89 21.76 11.07 -3.44
N MET A 90 20.47 11.40 -3.45
CA MET A 90 19.85 12.27 -2.44
C MET A 90 20.04 11.80 -0.99
N PRO A 91 19.97 10.49 -0.66
CA PRO A 91 20.17 10.04 0.72
C PRO A 91 21.57 10.35 1.27
N ASP A 92 22.58 10.35 0.41
CA ASP A 92 23.99 10.55 0.78
C ASP A 92 24.36 12.04 0.80
N LEU A 93 23.71 12.85 -0.03
CA LEU A 93 24.00 14.28 -0.18
C LEU A 93 23.22 15.18 0.80
N VAL A 94 22.13 14.69 1.40
CA VAL A 94 21.20 15.51 2.18
C VAL A 94 21.07 14.96 3.59
N ASP A 95 21.27 15.79 4.60
CA ASP A 95 21.18 15.39 6.00
C ASP A 95 19.79 14.92 6.42
N GLU A 96 19.74 14.05 7.43
CA GLU A 96 18.50 13.47 7.96
C GLU A 96 17.46 14.48 8.45
N ASN A 97 17.87 15.70 8.85
CA ASN A 97 16.96 16.76 9.29
C ASN A 97 16.15 17.39 8.13
N GLN A 98 16.50 17.07 6.88
CA GLN A 98 15.72 17.41 5.68
C GLN A 98 15.01 16.17 5.15
N THR A 99 13.68 16.14 5.27
CA THR A 99 12.88 14.96 4.88
C THR A 99 12.19 15.09 3.53
N SER A 100 12.23 16.26 2.89
CA SER A 100 11.51 16.48 1.63
C SER A 100 12.27 16.00 0.40
N PHE A 101 11.56 15.30 -0.49
CA PHE A 101 12.05 14.78 -1.77
C PHE A 101 13.23 13.80 -1.68
N VAL A 102 13.58 13.29 -0.50
CA VAL A 102 14.60 12.26 -0.32
C VAL A 102 13.93 10.87 -0.24
N PRO A 103 14.40 9.87 -1.01
CA PRO A 103 13.85 8.50 -0.93
C PRO A 103 13.85 7.95 0.49
N LYS A 104 12.85 7.15 0.83
CA LYS A 104 12.66 6.50 2.15
C LYS A 104 12.47 7.45 3.35
N ARG A 105 12.52 8.78 3.16
CA ARG A 105 12.15 9.75 4.20
C ARG A 105 10.66 10.05 4.16
N HIS A 106 10.04 10.13 5.33
CA HIS A 106 8.59 10.34 5.46
C HIS A 106 8.28 11.67 6.13
N ILE A 107 7.33 12.41 5.54
CA ILE A 107 6.81 13.68 6.07
C ILE A 107 6.32 13.58 7.52
N THR A 108 5.84 12.38 7.90
CA THR A 108 5.34 12.05 9.23
C THR A 108 6.41 12.20 10.30
N SER A 109 7.68 11.94 9.98
CA SER A 109 8.80 12.02 10.93
C SER A 109 8.95 13.42 11.51
N ASN A 110 8.97 14.47 10.68
CA ASN A 110 9.06 15.86 11.17
C ASN A 110 7.85 16.25 12.02
N ILE A 111 6.65 15.80 11.64
CA ILE A 111 5.43 16.07 12.40
C ILE A 111 5.55 15.45 13.80
N ILE A 112 5.96 14.19 13.89
CA ILE A 112 6.13 13.46 15.17
C ILE A 112 7.16 14.17 16.04
N ILE A 113 8.35 14.48 15.50
CA ILE A 113 9.41 15.15 16.26
C ILE A 113 8.95 16.51 16.76
N LEU A 114 8.27 17.31 15.93
CA LEU A 114 7.73 18.61 16.35
C LEU A 114 6.70 18.47 17.48
N GLN A 115 5.81 17.49 17.41
CA GLN A 115 4.85 17.23 18.50
C GLN A 115 5.59 16.86 19.80
N GLU A 116 6.66 16.07 19.71
CA GLU A 116 7.48 15.70 20.87
C GLU A 116 8.26 16.88 21.45
N ILE A 117 8.76 17.79 20.61
CA ILE A 117 9.41 19.04 21.03
C ILE A 117 8.42 19.90 21.81
N ILE A 118 7.24 20.16 21.24
CA ILE A 118 6.21 20.99 21.88
C ILE A 118 5.69 20.35 23.17
N HIS A 119 5.53 19.03 23.19
CA HIS A 119 5.20 18.30 24.41
C HIS A 119 6.27 18.52 25.50
N THR A 120 7.55 18.38 25.17
CA THR A 120 8.65 18.64 26.12
C THR A 120 8.65 20.10 26.59
N MET A 121 8.48 21.06 25.68
CA MET A 121 8.44 22.50 26.01
C MET A 121 7.33 22.89 26.99
N ASN A 122 6.20 22.19 26.93
CA ASN A 122 5.08 22.40 27.86
C ASN A 122 5.32 21.80 29.25
N GLN A 123 6.23 20.84 29.36
CA GLN A 123 6.59 20.17 30.62
C GLN A 123 7.86 20.75 31.26
N LEU A 124 8.61 21.60 30.55
CA LEU A 124 9.84 22.21 31.04
C LEU A 124 9.60 23.10 32.26
N LYS A 125 10.48 22.95 33.25
CA LYS A 125 10.57 23.76 34.47
C LYS A 125 12.02 24.27 34.61
N GLY A 126 12.23 25.31 35.41
CA GLY A 126 13.56 25.89 35.66
C GLY A 126 13.87 27.12 34.81
N VAL A 127 15.12 27.57 34.85
CA VAL A 127 15.53 28.90 34.35
C VAL A 127 15.74 28.92 32.83
N LYS A 128 16.24 27.83 32.24
CA LYS A 128 16.52 27.75 30.79
C LYS A 128 15.26 27.46 29.99
N GLY A 129 14.81 28.43 29.21
CA GLY A 129 13.71 28.28 28.26
C GLY A 129 14.18 27.77 26.90
N LEU A 130 13.25 27.31 26.07
CA LEU A 130 13.47 26.94 24.66
C LEU A 130 12.58 27.77 23.74
N MET A 131 12.99 27.92 22.49
CA MET A 131 12.19 28.55 21.44
C MET A 131 12.17 27.70 20.17
N VAL A 132 11.02 27.72 19.50
CA VAL A 132 10.77 27.11 18.20
C VAL A 132 10.39 28.21 17.23
N LEU A 133 11.16 28.36 16.15
CA LEU A 133 10.88 29.31 15.09
C LEU A 133 10.33 28.55 13.89
N LYS A 134 9.09 28.84 13.52
CA LYS A 134 8.53 28.43 12.24
C LYS A 134 8.78 29.54 11.23
N ILE A 135 9.70 29.31 10.31
CA ILE A 135 10.15 30.29 9.32
C ILE A 135 9.42 30.04 8.00
N ASP A 136 8.94 31.12 7.39
CA ASP A 136 8.28 31.12 6.07
C ASP A 136 9.19 31.85 5.08
N LEU A 137 9.49 31.21 3.94
CA LEU A 137 10.29 31.81 2.86
C LEU A 137 9.39 32.45 1.79
N ALA A 138 9.71 33.69 1.41
CA ALA A 138 8.90 34.46 0.48
C ALA A 138 9.12 34.04 -0.98
N LYS A 139 8.21 33.23 -1.54
CA LYS A 139 8.31 32.71 -2.93
C LYS A 139 9.58 31.88 -3.16
N ALA A 140 9.83 30.91 -2.29
CA ALA A 140 11.09 30.16 -2.21
C ALA A 140 11.64 29.71 -3.58
N TYR A 141 10.84 28.95 -4.34
CA TYR A 141 11.25 28.47 -5.67
C TYR A 141 11.65 29.62 -6.61
N ASP A 142 10.93 30.74 -6.61
CA ASP A 142 11.13 31.84 -7.56
C ASP A 142 12.36 32.71 -7.21
N ARG A 143 12.95 32.53 -6.02
CA ARG A 143 14.02 33.41 -5.51
C ARG A 143 15.44 32.88 -5.66
N ILE A 144 15.61 31.56 -5.77
CA ILE A 144 16.92 30.93 -5.84
C ILE A 144 17.78 31.53 -6.94
N SER A 145 18.94 32.06 -6.57
CA SER A 145 19.95 32.55 -7.50
C SER A 145 20.56 31.40 -8.30
N TRP A 146 20.70 31.59 -9.61
CA TRP A 146 21.32 30.60 -10.48
C TRP A 146 22.83 30.45 -10.24
N SER A 147 23.52 31.52 -9.83
CA SER A 147 24.93 31.43 -9.43
C SER A 147 25.10 30.57 -8.17
N PHE A 148 24.19 30.74 -7.19
CA PHE A 148 24.16 29.93 -5.98
C PHE A 148 23.87 28.46 -6.28
N LEU A 149 22.87 28.18 -7.14
CA LEU A 149 22.57 26.83 -7.60
C LEU A 149 23.80 26.16 -8.23
N ARG A 150 24.47 26.85 -9.16
CA ARG A 150 25.70 26.34 -9.79
C ARG A 150 26.76 26.01 -8.73
N SER A 151 27.06 26.96 -7.84
CA SER A 151 28.05 26.74 -6.76
C SER A 151 27.68 25.60 -5.82
N THR A 152 26.38 25.35 -5.62
CA THR A 152 25.88 24.24 -4.80
C THR A 152 26.14 22.90 -5.47
N LEU A 153 25.93 22.82 -6.79
CA LEU A 153 26.21 21.60 -7.56
C LEU A 153 27.72 21.32 -7.65
N GLU A 154 28.52 22.37 -7.86
CA GLU A 154 29.99 22.27 -7.85
C GLU A 154 30.49 21.79 -6.48
N ALA A 155 30.00 22.37 -5.39
CA ALA A 155 30.37 21.97 -4.03
C ALA A 155 29.90 20.55 -3.66
N ALA A 156 28.85 20.03 -4.31
CA ALA A 156 28.40 18.64 -4.16
C ALA A 156 29.25 17.65 -4.98
N GLY A 157 30.21 18.13 -5.78
CA GLY A 157 31.12 17.29 -6.56
C GLY A 157 30.51 16.75 -7.85
N PHE A 158 29.46 17.36 -8.38
CA PHE A 158 28.89 16.92 -9.66
C PHE A 158 29.83 17.20 -10.84
N PRO A 159 29.91 16.29 -11.83
CA PRO A 159 30.67 16.54 -13.06
C PRO A 159 30.16 17.76 -13.83
N GLN A 160 31.07 18.48 -14.49
CA GLN A 160 30.75 19.73 -15.17
C GLN A 160 29.73 19.55 -16.30
N GLU A 161 29.69 18.38 -16.93
CA GLU A 161 28.73 18.00 -17.96
C GLU A 161 27.31 17.95 -17.37
N PHE A 162 27.16 17.33 -16.19
CA PHE A 162 25.88 17.27 -15.48
C PHE A 162 25.43 18.65 -15.03
N ILE A 163 26.35 19.44 -14.47
CA ILE A 163 26.07 20.83 -14.05
C ILE A 163 25.60 21.65 -15.25
N SER A 164 26.29 21.54 -16.40
CA SER A 164 25.93 22.25 -17.62
C SER A 164 24.53 21.89 -18.11
N LEU A 165 24.13 20.61 -18.06
CA LEU A 165 22.78 20.16 -18.39
C LEU A 165 21.72 20.72 -17.44
N VAL A 166 21.97 20.67 -16.14
CA VAL A 166 21.06 21.24 -15.13
C VAL A 166 20.92 22.74 -15.32
N MET A 167 22.03 23.44 -15.55
CA MET A 167 22.04 24.88 -15.79
C MET A 167 21.31 25.24 -17.08
N ALA A 168 21.48 24.48 -18.16
CA ALA A 168 20.70 24.67 -19.39
C ALA A 168 19.21 24.48 -19.15
N CYS A 169 18.79 23.51 -18.32
CA CYS A 169 17.39 23.31 -17.96
C CYS A 169 16.77 24.55 -17.28
N VAL A 170 17.50 25.24 -16.40
CA VAL A 170 16.94 26.38 -15.64
C VAL A 170 17.11 27.72 -16.36
N THR A 171 18.24 27.93 -17.07
CA THR A 171 18.59 29.23 -17.67
C THR A 171 17.95 29.49 -19.03
N THR A 172 17.70 28.43 -19.82
CA THR A 172 17.13 28.57 -21.18
C THR A 172 15.61 28.64 -21.22
N ALA A 173 14.94 28.60 -20.06
CA ALA A 173 13.49 28.56 -19.99
C ALA A 173 12.87 29.90 -20.44
N SER A 174 11.76 29.83 -21.18
CA SER A 174 10.92 30.99 -21.51
C SER A 174 9.50 30.79 -20.99
N PHE A 175 8.83 31.88 -20.61
CA PHE A 175 7.48 31.84 -20.03
C PHE A 175 6.49 32.73 -20.77
N GLN A 176 5.25 32.27 -20.85
CA GLN A 176 4.08 33.08 -21.17
C GLN A 176 3.00 32.79 -20.13
N VAL A 177 2.30 33.81 -19.65
CA VAL A 177 1.16 33.62 -18.73
C VAL A 177 -0.08 33.26 -19.54
N LEU A 178 -0.80 32.24 -19.10
CA LEU A 178 -2.10 31.88 -19.66
C LEU A 178 -3.19 32.64 -18.88
N TRP A 179 -3.75 33.65 -19.52
CA TRP A 179 -4.80 34.51 -18.96
C TRP A 179 -6.10 34.32 -19.74
N ASN A 180 -7.13 33.77 -19.09
CA ASN A 180 -8.44 33.47 -19.70
C ASN A 180 -8.35 32.68 -21.02
N GLY A 181 -7.37 31.78 -21.14
CA GLY A 181 -7.15 30.97 -22.34
C GLY A 181 -6.22 31.59 -23.38
N SER A 182 -5.86 32.87 -23.24
CA SER A 182 -4.92 33.57 -24.13
C SER A 182 -3.52 33.65 -23.52
N CYS A 183 -2.48 33.58 -24.36
CA CYS A 183 -1.10 33.73 -23.92
C CYS A 183 -0.67 35.19 -23.92
N THR A 184 0.04 35.63 -22.88
CA THR A 184 0.72 36.93 -22.86
C THR A 184 1.99 36.93 -23.72
N GLU A 185 2.65 38.08 -23.80
CA GLU A 185 4.02 38.18 -24.31
C GLU A 185 4.99 37.24 -23.57
N GLU A 186 6.01 36.80 -24.29
CA GLU A 186 7.05 35.92 -23.77
C GLU A 186 8.07 36.72 -22.96
N PHE A 187 8.46 36.18 -21.79
CA PHE A 187 9.51 36.74 -20.96
C PHE A 187 10.47 35.66 -20.46
N LYS A 188 11.69 36.07 -20.10
CA LYS A 188 12.75 35.19 -19.60
C LYS A 188 13.00 35.42 -18.11
N PRO A 189 13.10 34.36 -17.28
CA PRO A 189 13.52 34.51 -15.90
C PRO A 189 15.00 34.86 -15.83
N THR A 190 15.42 35.49 -14.73
CA THR A 190 16.83 35.73 -14.39
C THR A 190 17.28 34.93 -13.16
N ARG A 191 16.32 34.29 -12.47
CA ARG A 191 16.53 33.46 -11.28
C ARG A 191 15.33 32.54 -11.07
N GLY A 192 15.46 31.64 -10.10
CA GLY A 192 14.41 30.77 -9.62
C GLY A 192 14.38 29.39 -10.29
N LEU A 193 13.58 28.51 -9.70
CA LEU A 193 13.34 27.13 -10.10
C LEU A 193 11.87 26.97 -10.48
N ARG A 194 11.60 26.23 -11.56
CA ARG A 194 10.25 26.10 -12.10
C ARG A 194 9.35 25.16 -11.28
N GLN A 195 8.21 25.67 -10.81
CA GLN A 195 7.15 24.83 -10.25
C GLN A 195 6.47 24.01 -11.36
N GLY A 196 6.43 22.68 -11.20
CA GLY A 196 5.90 21.75 -12.22
C GLY A 196 6.97 21.02 -13.04
N CYS A 197 8.24 21.42 -12.91
CA CYS A 197 9.38 20.69 -13.46
C CYS A 197 9.76 19.51 -12.53
N PRO A 198 10.02 18.30 -13.07
CA PRO A 198 10.44 17.14 -12.27
C PRO A 198 11.77 17.29 -11.52
N LEU A 199 12.68 18.13 -12.04
CA LEU A 199 14.02 18.33 -11.50
C LEU A 199 14.08 19.36 -10.37
N SER A 200 13.26 20.41 -10.46
CA SER A 200 13.28 21.54 -9.51
C SER A 200 13.21 21.16 -8.03
N PRO A 201 12.38 20.18 -7.59
CA PRO A 201 12.31 19.84 -6.17
C PRO A 201 13.64 19.35 -5.59
N TYR A 202 14.39 18.55 -6.34
CA TYR A 202 15.69 18.03 -5.92
C TYR A 202 16.74 19.13 -5.84
N LEU A 203 16.77 20.02 -6.84
CA LEU A 203 17.66 21.18 -6.85
C LEU A 203 17.37 22.12 -5.68
N PHE A 204 16.09 22.35 -5.39
CA PHE A 204 15.68 23.15 -4.25
C PHE A 204 16.14 22.53 -2.93
N THR A 205 15.94 21.22 -2.75
CA THR A 205 16.43 20.50 -1.56
C THR A 205 17.94 20.65 -1.39
N LEU A 206 18.74 20.51 -2.46
CA LEU A 206 20.19 20.71 -2.40
C LEU A 206 20.59 22.15 -2.04
N CYS A 207 19.90 23.15 -2.59
CA CYS A 207 20.12 24.54 -2.20
C CYS A 207 19.83 24.76 -0.71
N MET A 208 18.74 24.18 -0.20
CA MET A 208 18.39 24.25 1.23
C MET A 208 19.39 23.50 2.12
N GLU A 209 20.07 22.47 1.60
CA GLU A 209 21.10 21.74 2.34
C GLU A 209 22.29 22.64 2.72
N ARG A 210 22.58 23.68 1.94
CA ARG A 210 23.59 24.69 2.29
C ARG A 210 23.27 25.43 3.59
N LEU A 211 21.98 25.66 3.89
CA LEU A 211 21.57 26.21 5.18
C LEU A 211 21.85 25.22 6.31
N ASN A 212 21.58 23.93 6.09
CA ASN A 212 21.92 22.89 7.07
C ASN A 212 23.43 22.86 7.36
N HIS A 213 24.29 22.93 6.34
CA HIS A 213 25.74 23.02 6.54
C HIS A 213 26.16 24.23 7.38
N ASN A 214 25.54 25.40 7.17
CA ASN A 214 25.79 26.59 8.00
C ASN A 214 25.38 26.37 9.47
N ILE A 215 24.25 25.69 9.70
CA ILE A 215 23.77 25.34 11.04
C ILE A 215 24.75 24.36 11.70
N LYS A 216 25.13 23.26 11.02
CA LYS A 216 26.08 22.26 11.53
C LYS A 216 27.42 22.89 11.90
N LYS A 217 28.00 23.69 11.00
CA LYS A 217 29.25 24.42 11.28
C LYS A 217 29.12 25.31 12.52
N SER A 218 27.98 25.96 12.70
CA SER A 218 27.73 26.79 13.88
C SER A 218 27.60 25.98 15.16
N VAL A 219 27.08 24.75 15.09
CA VAL A 219 27.02 23.80 16.22
C VAL A 219 28.42 23.27 16.55
N GLU A 220 29.18 22.83 15.56
CA GLU A 220 30.54 22.32 15.71
C GLU A 220 31.48 23.38 16.32
N CYS A 221 31.31 24.64 15.93
CA CYS A 221 32.04 25.77 16.52
C CYS A 221 31.54 26.20 17.91
N GLY A 222 30.57 25.49 18.50
CA GLY A 222 29.98 25.80 19.81
C GLY A 222 29.12 27.08 19.87
N LYS A 223 28.81 27.70 18.73
CA LYS A 223 28.03 28.96 18.65
C LYS A 223 26.53 28.69 18.78
N TRP A 224 26.02 27.71 18.04
CA TRP A 224 24.63 27.27 18.12
C TRP A 224 24.52 26.07 19.04
N LYS A 225 23.73 26.19 20.12
CA LYS A 225 23.50 25.10 21.07
C LYS A 225 22.29 24.25 20.61
N PRO A 226 22.48 22.98 20.26
CA PRO A 226 21.36 22.09 19.94
C PRO A 226 20.50 21.82 21.18
N ILE A 227 19.23 21.50 20.97
CA ILE A 227 18.32 21.08 22.04
C ILE A 227 18.24 19.56 22.10
N CYS A 228 18.23 18.98 23.29
CA CYS A 228 18.00 17.55 23.50
C CYS A 228 16.69 17.34 24.27
N LEU A 229 15.83 16.43 23.81
CA LEU A 229 14.55 16.14 24.47
C LEU A 229 14.68 15.19 25.68
N SER A 230 15.83 14.53 25.81
CA SER A 230 16.24 13.68 26.92
C SER A 230 17.76 13.69 27.08
N LYS A 231 18.29 13.18 28.20
CA LYS A 231 19.73 13.22 28.54
C LYS A 231 20.62 12.57 27.47
N ASN A 232 20.17 11.45 26.91
CA ASN A 232 20.89 10.67 25.89
C ASN A 232 20.22 10.78 24.52
N GLY A 233 19.38 11.79 24.32
CA GLY A 233 18.65 12.00 23.07
C GLY A 233 19.52 12.63 21.99
N PRO A 234 19.18 12.41 20.70
CA PRO A 234 19.89 13.06 19.61
C PRO A 234 19.76 14.59 19.70
N PRO A 235 20.83 15.35 19.37
CA PRO A 235 20.78 16.80 19.34
C PRO A 235 19.89 17.29 18.19
N LEU A 236 18.97 18.21 18.48
CA LEU A 236 18.04 18.77 17.50
C LEU A 236 18.30 20.26 17.31
N THR A 237 18.40 20.71 16.06
CA THR A 237 18.56 22.13 15.70
C THR A 237 17.51 22.62 14.73
N HIS A 238 17.03 21.77 13.82
CA HIS A 238 16.06 22.14 12.82
C HIS A 238 15.29 20.92 12.28
N LEU A 239 14.14 21.18 11.66
CA LEU A 239 13.36 20.22 10.89
C LEU A 239 12.96 20.89 9.58
N PHE A 240 13.53 20.44 8.47
CA PHE A 240 13.24 20.99 7.15
C PHE A 240 12.34 20.07 6.35
N PHE A 241 11.37 20.69 5.68
CA PHE A 241 10.58 20.04 4.65
C PHE A 241 10.38 21.01 3.49
N ALA A 242 11.27 20.97 2.49
CA ALA A 242 11.33 21.97 1.44
C ALA A 242 11.36 23.40 2.02
N ASP A 243 10.36 24.23 1.75
CA ASP A 243 10.25 25.61 2.20
C ASP A 243 9.63 25.78 3.60
N ASP A 244 9.05 24.71 4.18
CA ASP A 244 8.55 24.69 5.56
C ASP A 244 9.72 24.43 6.53
N LEU A 245 10.26 25.51 7.12
CA LEU A 245 11.41 25.46 8.02
C LEU A 245 11.01 25.60 9.48
N VAL A 246 11.49 24.68 10.32
CA VAL A 246 11.40 24.80 11.78
C VAL A 246 12.81 24.82 12.36
N LEU A 247 13.13 25.84 13.15
CA LEU A 247 14.42 26.01 13.83
C LEU A 247 14.23 25.95 15.35
N LEU A 248 15.22 25.41 16.04
CA LEU A 248 15.20 25.09 17.46
C LEU A 248 16.43 25.69 18.15
N ALA A 249 16.20 26.35 19.28
CA ALA A 249 17.28 26.93 20.07
C ALA A 249 16.86 27.15 21.53
N GLU A 250 17.83 27.38 22.42
CA GLU A 250 17.55 27.91 23.75
C GLU A 250 16.93 29.32 23.62
N ALA A 251 15.99 29.67 24.51
CA ALA A 251 15.37 30.98 24.55
C ALA A 251 16.31 32.02 25.17
N ASP A 252 17.39 32.32 24.44
CA ASP A 252 18.47 33.22 24.82
C ASP A 252 18.78 34.22 23.69
N ALA A 253 19.28 35.41 24.06
CA ALA A 253 19.55 36.47 23.09
C ALA A 253 20.75 36.16 22.19
N ASN A 254 21.79 35.49 22.71
CA ASN A 254 22.94 35.10 21.88
C ASN A 254 22.53 34.02 20.89
N GLN A 255 21.75 33.02 21.34
CA GLN A 255 21.21 31.99 20.45
C GLN A 255 20.31 32.57 19.36
N ALA A 256 19.43 33.52 19.70
CA ALA A 256 18.60 34.22 18.72
C ALA A 256 19.44 34.96 17.65
N ARG A 257 20.52 35.65 18.06
CA ARG A 257 21.44 36.31 17.11
C ARG A 257 22.13 35.32 16.19
N VAL A 258 22.59 34.18 16.73
CA VAL A 258 23.24 33.13 15.93
C VAL A 258 22.27 32.56 14.89
N VAL A 259 21.03 32.26 15.29
CA VAL A 259 19.98 31.77 14.37
C VAL A 259 19.73 32.77 13.25
N MET A 260 19.50 34.04 13.58
CA MET A 260 19.25 35.09 12.59
C MET A 260 20.44 35.33 11.67
N SER A 261 21.66 35.33 12.22
CA SER A 261 22.89 35.49 11.43
C SER A 261 23.06 34.36 10.40
N CYS A 262 22.76 33.11 10.78
CA CYS A 262 22.80 31.98 9.84
C CYS A 262 21.78 32.14 8.71
N LEU A 263 20.55 32.58 9.05
CA LEU A 263 19.50 32.84 8.06
C LEU A 263 19.87 33.99 7.13
N ASP A 264 20.41 35.09 7.65
CA ASP A 264 20.80 36.25 6.87
C ASP A 264 21.94 35.92 5.91
N GLN A 265 22.97 35.19 6.36
CA GLN A 265 24.06 34.71 5.50
C GLN A 265 23.54 33.82 4.37
N PHE A 266 22.65 32.87 4.69
CA PHE A 266 22.05 32.01 3.69
C PHE A 266 21.19 32.79 2.70
N CYS A 267 20.35 33.72 3.16
CA CYS A 267 19.50 34.55 2.31
C CYS A 267 20.33 35.42 1.36
N SER A 268 21.40 36.04 1.87
CA SER A 268 22.32 36.85 1.05
C SER A 268 23.02 36.04 -0.04
N ALA A 269 23.42 34.80 0.24
CA ALA A 269 24.07 33.94 -0.74
C ALA A 269 23.09 33.33 -1.75
N SER A 270 21.93 32.85 -1.28
CA SER A 270 20.97 32.10 -2.10
C SER A 270 19.98 32.97 -2.87
N GLY A 271 19.78 34.23 -2.45
CA GLY A 271 18.71 35.10 -2.96
C GLY A 271 17.35 34.90 -2.27
N GLU A 272 17.25 33.92 -1.35
CA GLU A 272 16.08 33.70 -0.52
C GLU A 272 15.75 34.89 0.39
N LYS A 273 14.51 34.92 0.89
CA LYS A 273 14.10 35.96 1.84
C LYS A 273 13.10 35.43 2.85
N VAL A 274 13.41 35.62 4.13
CA VAL A 274 12.48 35.32 5.23
C VAL A 274 11.29 36.30 5.22
N SER A 275 10.09 35.74 5.25
CA SER A 275 8.84 36.45 5.45
C SER A 275 8.58 36.61 6.95
N LYS A 276 9.12 37.68 7.56
CA LYS A 276 9.00 37.93 9.01
C LYS A 276 7.54 37.99 9.49
N GLU A 277 6.65 38.56 8.68
CA GLU A 277 5.21 38.67 8.98
C GLU A 277 4.46 37.34 8.99
N LYS A 278 4.92 36.34 8.23
CA LYS A 278 4.32 35.00 8.19
C LYS A 278 5.03 34.02 9.12
N SER A 279 6.28 34.30 9.45
CA SER A 279 7.08 33.55 10.41
C SER A 279 6.53 33.72 11.83
N ARG A 280 6.69 32.71 12.67
CA ARG A 280 6.18 32.71 14.06
C ARG A 280 7.20 32.11 15.01
N VAL A 281 7.32 32.67 16.21
CA VAL A 281 8.11 32.08 17.30
C VAL A 281 7.22 31.63 18.45
N TYR A 282 7.46 30.41 18.93
CA TYR A 282 6.83 29.83 20.11
C TYR A 282 7.87 29.59 21.20
N PHE A 283 7.53 29.90 22.44
CA PHE A 283 8.43 29.79 23.59
C PHE A 283 7.93 28.76 24.60
N SER A 284 8.85 28.08 25.28
CA SER A 284 8.51 27.11 26.32
C SER A 284 7.83 27.77 27.51
N ARG A 285 7.05 26.98 28.27
CA ARG A 285 6.22 27.47 29.38
C ARG A 285 7.02 28.20 30.46
N ASN A 286 8.26 27.79 30.71
CA ASN A 286 9.14 28.37 31.72
C ASN A 286 9.89 29.65 31.27
N THR A 287 9.71 30.09 30.03
CA THR A 287 10.32 31.34 29.55
C THR A 287 9.56 32.56 30.11
N LYS A 288 10.26 33.50 30.74
CA LYS A 288 9.65 34.74 31.29
C LYS A 288 9.12 35.66 30.18
N GLU A 289 8.00 36.35 30.41
CA GLU A 289 7.38 37.26 29.41
C GLU A 289 8.31 38.39 28.93
N LYS A 290 9.11 38.98 29.83
CA LYS A 290 10.14 39.98 29.47
C LYS A 290 11.14 39.43 28.46
N THR A 291 11.57 38.17 28.64
CA THR A 291 12.48 37.49 27.72
C THR A 291 11.81 37.22 26.38
N LYS A 292 10.55 36.74 26.37
CA LYS A 292 9.79 36.51 25.12
C LYS A 292 9.68 37.78 24.28
N ASN A 293 9.33 38.91 24.90
CA ASN A 293 9.21 40.19 24.20
C ASN A 293 10.56 40.67 23.66
N ARG A 294 11.62 40.57 24.47
CA ARG A 294 12.98 40.92 24.03
C ARG A 294 13.43 40.10 22.82
N LEU A 295 13.22 38.78 22.85
CA LEU A 295 13.63 37.89 21.75
C LEU A 295 12.78 38.11 20.49
N SER A 296 11.47 38.27 20.64
CA SER A 296 10.58 38.57 19.50
C SER A 296 10.97 39.88 18.82
N GLY A 297 11.27 40.94 19.60
CA GLY A 297 11.77 42.21 19.08
C GLY A 297 13.13 42.09 18.40
N LEU A 298 14.08 41.37 19.02
CA LEU A 298 15.42 41.14 18.47
C LEU A 298 15.40 40.45 17.09
N MET A 299 14.53 39.44 16.93
CA MET A 299 14.42 38.69 15.66
C MET A 299 13.50 39.40 14.64
N GLY A 300 12.61 40.28 15.11
CA GLY A 300 11.54 40.85 14.31
C GLY A 300 10.49 39.82 13.88
N ILE A 301 10.33 38.74 14.65
CA ILE A 301 9.38 37.65 14.36
C ILE A 301 8.27 37.66 15.41
N PRO A 302 6.98 37.74 15.02
CA PRO A 302 5.87 37.75 15.96
C PRO A 302 5.80 36.48 16.82
N ARG A 303 5.61 36.67 18.12
CA ARG A 303 5.34 35.57 19.06
C ARG A 303 3.95 34.98 18.85
N THR A 304 3.81 33.69 19.09
CA THR A 304 2.51 33.00 19.09
C THR A 304 2.38 32.06 20.29
N SER A 305 1.14 31.85 20.74
CA SER A 305 0.77 30.77 21.67
C SER A 305 0.45 29.46 20.95
N ASN A 306 0.25 29.51 19.63
CA ASN A 306 -0.10 28.36 18.79
C ASN A 306 0.57 28.46 17.41
N LEU A 307 1.41 27.48 17.07
CA LEU A 307 2.07 27.37 15.76
C LEU A 307 1.12 27.01 14.59
N GLY A 308 -0.14 26.70 14.89
CA GLY A 308 -1.16 26.35 13.91
C GLY A 308 -0.93 24.97 13.30
N LYS A 309 -1.08 24.86 11.98
CA LYS A 309 -0.77 23.63 11.24
C LYS A 309 0.69 23.62 10.79
N TYR A 310 1.33 22.47 10.92
CA TYR A 310 2.62 22.16 10.31
C TYR A 310 2.43 20.95 9.40
N LEU A 311 2.84 21.09 8.13
CA LEU A 311 2.66 20.06 7.11
C LEU A 311 1.23 19.51 7.06
N GLY A 312 0.23 20.40 7.21
CA GLY A 312 -1.20 20.04 7.17
C GLY A 312 -1.80 19.48 8.46
N VAL A 313 -1.00 19.14 9.48
CA VAL A 313 -1.46 18.60 10.78
C VAL A 313 -1.38 19.68 11.87
N PRO A 314 -2.41 19.82 12.75
CA PRO A 314 -2.36 20.75 13.88
C PRO A 314 -1.25 20.39 14.88
N VAL A 315 -0.44 21.38 15.26
CA VAL A 315 0.55 21.23 16.34
C VAL A 315 -0.15 21.33 17.70
N ILE A 316 0.04 20.34 18.57
CA ILE A 316 -0.70 20.20 19.82
C ILE A 316 0.05 20.90 20.96
N HIS A 317 -0.49 22.02 21.42
CA HIS A 317 0.13 22.84 22.48
C HIS A 317 -0.50 22.60 23.87
N GLY A 318 -1.51 21.72 23.98
CA GLY A 318 -2.26 21.53 25.22
C GLY A 318 -3.25 20.36 25.18
N ARG A 319 -4.41 20.55 25.83
CA ARG A 319 -5.47 19.52 25.84
C ARG A 319 -6.09 19.40 24.44
N VAL A 320 -6.02 18.21 23.85
CA VAL A 320 -6.77 17.88 22.63
C VAL A 320 -8.23 17.87 22.99
N THR A 321 -8.99 18.69 22.27
CA THR A 321 -10.44 18.80 22.35
C THR A 321 -11.05 18.34 21.03
N LYS A 322 -12.38 18.28 20.96
CA LYS A 322 -13.09 18.02 19.70
C LYS A 322 -12.71 19.04 18.62
N GLU A 323 -12.46 20.29 19.01
CA GLU A 323 -12.06 21.38 18.11
C GLU A 323 -10.71 21.15 17.43
N THR A 324 -9.78 20.41 18.04
CA THR A 324 -8.45 20.14 17.47
C THR A 324 -8.53 19.44 16.10
N TYR A 325 -9.50 18.55 15.91
CA TYR A 325 -9.67 17.76 14.68
C TYR A 325 -10.95 18.08 13.91
N LYS A 326 -11.67 19.14 14.27
CA LYS A 326 -12.92 19.55 13.63
C LYS A 326 -12.75 19.82 12.13
N TYR A 327 -11.59 20.33 11.71
CA TYR A 327 -11.28 20.55 10.30
C TYR A 327 -11.41 19.28 9.43
N ILE A 328 -11.23 18.07 10.01
CA ILE A 328 -11.42 16.81 9.28
C ILE A 328 -12.90 16.64 8.94
N LEU A 329 -13.78 16.90 9.90
CA LEU A 329 -15.22 16.85 9.74
C LEU A 329 -15.70 17.93 8.76
N GLU A 330 -15.18 19.15 8.86
CA GLU A 330 -15.49 20.24 7.93
C GLU A 330 -15.06 19.94 6.49
N ASN A 331 -13.91 19.29 6.30
CA ASN A 331 -13.46 18.84 4.99
C ASN A 331 -14.40 17.77 4.40
N ILE A 332 -14.87 16.84 5.23
CA ILE A 332 -15.89 15.84 4.84
C ILE A 332 -17.18 16.57 4.46
N ASP A 333 -17.65 17.50 5.27
CA ASP A 333 -18.88 18.26 5.03
C ASP A 333 -18.81 19.08 3.74
N ARG A 334 -17.67 19.72 3.45
CA ARG A 334 -17.46 20.45 2.19
C ARG A 334 -17.55 19.55 0.97
N ARG A 335 -17.00 18.32 1.05
CA ARG A 335 -17.13 17.33 -0.04
C ARG A 335 -18.57 16.84 -0.18
N LEU A 336 -19.22 16.51 0.93
CA LEU A 336 -20.62 16.09 0.94
C LEU A 336 -21.56 17.16 0.37
N ALA A 337 -21.35 18.44 0.71
CA ALA A 337 -22.13 19.57 0.20
C ALA A 337 -22.02 19.71 -1.33
N SER A 338 -20.86 19.38 -1.90
CA SER A 338 -20.66 19.40 -3.36
C SER A 338 -21.35 18.25 -4.10
N TRP A 339 -21.80 17.21 -3.39
CA TRP A 339 -22.36 16.01 -4.01
C TRP A 339 -23.89 15.96 -3.89
N LYS A 340 -24.57 16.00 -5.04
CA LYS A 340 -26.01 15.79 -5.11
C LYS A 340 -26.34 14.31 -4.89
N THR A 341 -26.51 13.90 -3.62
CA THR A 341 -26.79 12.51 -3.21
C THR A 341 -27.97 11.85 -3.95
N LYS A 342 -29.01 12.62 -4.31
CA LYS A 342 -30.17 12.15 -5.08
C LYS A 342 -29.82 11.64 -6.49
N SER A 343 -28.69 12.07 -7.08
CA SER A 343 -28.25 11.66 -8.41
C SER A 343 -27.38 10.39 -8.43
N LEU A 344 -26.96 9.89 -7.27
CA LEU A 344 -25.99 8.80 -7.17
C LEU A 344 -26.65 7.50 -6.71
N SER A 345 -26.34 6.40 -7.41
CA SER A 345 -26.68 5.04 -6.95
C SER A 345 -25.89 4.66 -5.69
N LEU A 346 -26.34 3.66 -4.95
CA LEU A 346 -25.58 3.12 -3.80
C LEU A 346 -24.14 2.76 -4.18
N ALA A 347 -23.94 2.13 -5.33
CA ALA A 347 -22.60 1.80 -5.85
C ALA A 347 -21.73 3.05 -6.07
N GLY A 348 -22.32 4.13 -6.62
CA GLY A 348 -21.63 5.41 -6.79
C GLY A 348 -21.25 6.06 -5.46
N ARG A 349 -22.16 6.03 -4.47
CA ARG A 349 -21.90 6.58 -3.13
C ARG A 349 -20.84 5.79 -2.38
N VAL A 350 -20.87 4.45 -2.44
CA VAL A 350 -19.82 3.60 -1.86
C VAL A 350 -18.47 3.88 -2.51
N THR A 351 -18.43 4.03 -3.83
CA THR A 351 -17.19 4.35 -4.57
C THR A 351 -16.58 5.66 -4.09
N LEU A 352 -17.38 6.74 -4.01
CA LEU A 352 -16.92 8.05 -3.52
C LEU A 352 -16.57 8.04 -2.02
N ALA A 353 -17.32 7.31 -1.21
CA ALA A 353 -17.02 7.14 0.20
C ALA A 353 -15.66 6.49 0.39
N THR A 354 -15.37 5.41 -0.33
CA THR A 354 -14.09 4.70 -0.25
C THR A 354 -12.94 5.54 -0.81
N SER A 355 -13.10 6.15 -1.99
CA SER A 355 -11.98 6.82 -2.69
C SER A 355 -11.70 8.23 -2.17
N VAL A 356 -12.67 8.88 -1.52
CA VAL A 356 -12.54 10.27 -1.04
C VAL A 356 -12.76 10.35 0.46
N LEU A 357 -13.94 9.98 0.97
CA LEU A 357 -14.29 10.28 2.38
C LEU A 357 -13.42 9.50 3.38
N ASN A 358 -13.25 8.18 3.19
CA ASN A 358 -12.39 7.34 4.03
C ASN A 358 -10.91 7.73 3.90
N ALA A 359 -10.52 8.34 2.78
CA ALA A 359 -9.14 8.72 2.52
C ALA A 359 -8.75 10.06 3.18
N LEU A 360 -9.70 10.97 3.40
CA LEU A 360 -9.42 12.31 3.96
C LEU A 360 -8.74 12.26 5.35
N PRO A 361 -9.16 11.42 6.32
CA PRO A 361 -8.53 11.39 7.64
C PRO A 361 -7.17 10.69 7.67
N ASN A 362 -6.85 9.87 6.65
CA ASN A 362 -5.66 9.00 6.64
C ASN A 362 -4.36 9.75 6.86
N TYR A 363 -4.24 10.95 6.30
CA TYR A 363 -3.03 11.75 6.45
C TYR A 363 -2.79 12.14 7.92
N THR A 364 -3.84 12.56 8.63
CA THR A 364 -3.76 12.93 10.04
C THR A 364 -3.60 11.71 10.94
N MET A 365 -4.29 10.61 10.65
CA MET A 365 -4.21 9.36 11.42
C MET A 365 -2.80 8.76 11.43
N GLN A 366 -1.96 9.05 10.43
CA GLN A 366 -0.57 8.61 10.38
C GLN A 366 0.34 9.23 11.45
N THR A 367 -0.06 10.33 12.09
CA THR A 367 0.77 11.05 13.07
C THR A 367 0.02 11.42 14.34
N ALA A 368 -1.23 10.96 14.49
CA ALA A 368 -2.10 11.39 15.57
C ALA A 368 -3.04 10.29 16.06
N VAL A 369 -3.26 10.29 17.38
CA VAL A 369 -4.36 9.57 18.01
C VAL A 369 -5.61 10.45 17.94
N LEU A 370 -6.59 10.04 17.15
CA LEU A 370 -7.88 10.72 17.05
C LEU A 370 -8.77 10.30 18.24
N PRO A 371 -9.48 11.25 18.88
CA PRO A 371 -10.48 10.89 19.89
C PRO A 371 -11.58 10.01 19.31
N CYS A 372 -12.05 9.01 20.06
CA CYS A 372 -13.11 8.08 19.62
C CYS A 372 -14.34 8.83 19.08
N ASN A 373 -14.76 9.91 19.77
CA ASN A 373 -15.88 10.77 19.35
C ASN A 373 -15.70 11.42 17.96
N VAL A 374 -14.46 11.68 17.54
CA VAL A 374 -14.17 12.21 16.18
C VAL A 374 -14.29 11.09 15.16
N CYS A 375 -13.74 9.90 15.46
CA CYS A 375 -13.90 8.71 14.62
C CYS A 375 -15.38 8.33 14.42
N ASP A 376 -16.19 8.38 15.48
CA ASP A 376 -17.61 8.07 15.40
C ASP A 376 -18.37 9.07 14.54
N GLN A 377 -18.00 10.35 14.59
CA GLN A 377 -18.59 11.38 13.75
C GLN A 377 -18.19 11.22 12.28
N ILE A 378 -16.95 10.81 12.00
CA ILE A 378 -16.50 10.45 10.65
C ILE A 378 -17.36 9.31 10.12
N ASP A 379 -17.44 8.20 10.87
CA ASP A 379 -18.22 7.02 10.51
C ASP A 379 -19.72 7.36 10.35
N LYS A 380 -20.30 8.19 11.22
CA LYS A 380 -21.69 8.66 11.13
C LYS A 380 -21.95 9.43 9.83
N LYS A 381 -21.07 10.37 9.46
CA LYS A 381 -21.22 11.17 8.23
C LYS A 381 -21.10 10.30 6.98
N ILE A 382 -20.12 9.38 6.94
CA ILE A 382 -19.95 8.45 5.82
C ILE A 382 -21.14 7.51 5.71
N ARG A 383 -21.58 6.92 6.82
CA ARG A 383 -22.76 6.05 6.88
C ARG A 383 -24.01 6.75 6.36
N GLY A 384 -24.27 7.97 6.81
CA GLY A 384 -25.41 8.79 6.34
C GLY A 384 -25.32 9.08 4.84
N PHE A 385 -24.12 9.35 4.30
CA PHE A 385 -23.93 9.53 2.87
C PHE A 385 -24.17 8.25 2.06
N VAL A 386 -23.64 7.11 2.51
CA VAL A 386 -23.76 5.82 1.81
C VAL A 386 -25.21 5.40 1.66
N TRP A 387 -26.01 5.46 2.73
CA TRP A 387 -27.43 5.13 2.68
C TRP A 387 -28.28 6.23 2.03
N GLY A 388 -27.82 7.48 2.12
CA GLY A 388 -28.42 8.64 1.47
C GLY A 388 -29.56 9.26 2.28
N ARG A 389 -30.04 10.41 1.80
CA ARG A 389 -31.17 11.15 2.38
C ARG A 389 -32.32 11.25 1.38
N ASP A 390 -33.54 11.29 1.88
CA ASP A 390 -34.75 11.58 1.12
C ASP A 390 -35.54 12.70 1.80
N ASN A 391 -35.89 13.75 1.06
CA ASN A 391 -36.62 14.93 1.56
C ASN A 391 -36.15 15.45 2.94
N GLY A 392 -34.83 15.50 3.14
CA GLY A 392 -34.21 15.96 4.40
C GLY A 392 -34.14 14.92 5.52
N LYS A 393 -34.76 13.74 5.37
CA LYS A 393 -34.69 12.61 6.32
C LYS A 393 -33.67 11.56 5.86
N ASP A 394 -32.98 10.92 6.80
CA ASP A 394 -32.04 9.84 6.49
C ASP A 394 -32.81 8.60 5.97
N LYS A 395 -32.32 7.98 4.89
CA LYS A 395 -32.89 6.71 4.40
C LYS A 395 -32.60 5.59 5.41
N ALA A 396 -33.47 4.59 5.46
CA ALA A 396 -33.27 3.44 6.31
C ALA A 396 -31.92 2.76 6.04
N HIS A 397 -31.14 2.56 7.10
CA HIS A 397 -29.89 1.80 7.02
C HIS A 397 -30.24 0.30 6.94
N LEU A 398 -29.99 -0.30 5.78
CA LEU A 398 -30.45 -1.68 5.52
C LEU A 398 -29.54 -2.72 6.18
N VAL A 399 -28.24 -2.45 6.23
CA VAL A 399 -27.20 -3.32 6.81
C VAL A 399 -26.43 -2.54 7.89
N THR A 400 -26.02 -3.22 8.96
CA THR A 400 -25.27 -2.60 10.07
C THR A 400 -23.92 -2.07 9.59
N TRP A 401 -23.40 -1.05 10.28
CA TRP A 401 -22.15 -0.42 9.85
C TRP A 401 -20.95 -1.33 10.01
N GLU A 402 -20.97 -2.16 11.05
CA GLU A 402 -19.97 -3.18 11.35
C GLU A 402 -19.88 -4.15 10.17
N THR A 403 -21.03 -4.66 9.68
CA THR A 403 -21.09 -5.52 8.49
C THR A 403 -20.65 -4.78 7.23
N VAL A 404 -21.06 -3.52 7.05
CA VAL A 404 -20.64 -2.69 5.90
C VAL A 404 -19.12 -2.51 5.86
N CYS A 405 -18.46 -2.45 7.02
CA CYS A 405 -17.01 -2.30 7.14
C CYS A 405 -16.21 -3.59 6.94
N LYS A 406 -16.87 -4.76 6.92
CA LYS A 406 -16.22 -6.04 6.59
C LYS A 406 -15.73 -6.06 5.15
N SER A 407 -14.83 -7.00 4.85
CA SER A 407 -14.37 -7.24 3.48
C SER A 407 -15.52 -7.73 2.60
N LYS A 408 -15.36 -7.67 1.27
CA LYS A 408 -16.41 -8.15 0.35
C LYS A 408 -16.60 -9.67 0.45
N GLU A 409 -15.51 -10.35 0.79
CA GLU A 409 -15.41 -11.79 1.03
C GLU A 409 -16.21 -12.21 2.28
N GLU A 410 -16.36 -11.32 3.26
CA GLU A 410 -17.12 -11.53 4.50
C GLU A 410 -18.53 -10.91 4.43
N GLY A 411 -18.95 -10.46 3.24
CA GLY A 411 -20.26 -9.89 3.02
C GLY A 411 -20.37 -8.40 3.36
N GLY A 412 -19.27 -7.66 3.51
CA GLY A 412 -19.29 -6.21 3.63
C GLY A 412 -19.18 -5.46 2.30
N LEU A 413 -19.01 -4.13 2.41
CA LEU A 413 -18.76 -3.23 1.27
C LEU A 413 -17.30 -2.79 1.16
N GLY A 414 -16.44 -3.20 2.10
CA GLY A 414 -15.04 -2.80 2.17
C GLY A 414 -14.82 -1.34 2.57
N LEU A 415 -15.81 -0.70 3.20
CA LEU A 415 -15.62 0.59 3.86
C LEU A 415 -14.78 0.40 5.14
N ARG A 416 -14.10 1.44 5.60
CA ARG A 416 -13.20 1.33 6.75
C ARG A 416 -13.77 2.09 7.93
N SER A 417 -13.80 1.45 9.11
CA SER A 417 -14.08 2.14 10.36
C SER A 417 -12.92 3.07 10.71
N ALA A 418 -13.22 4.33 11.02
CA ALA A 418 -12.22 5.32 11.39
C ALA A 418 -11.42 4.92 12.65
N ARG A 419 -12.04 4.23 13.62
CA ARG A 419 -11.36 3.77 14.84
C ARG A 419 -10.32 2.68 14.54
N ALA A 420 -10.75 1.59 13.89
CA ALA A 420 -9.87 0.50 13.50
C ALA A 420 -8.74 0.98 12.57
N LEU A 421 -9.05 1.91 11.66
CA LEU A 421 -8.05 2.49 10.76
C LEU A 421 -7.02 3.34 11.51
N ASN A 422 -7.43 4.14 12.51
CA ASN A 422 -6.48 4.89 13.31
C ASN A 422 -5.58 3.97 14.14
N LEU A 423 -6.14 2.89 14.71
CA LEU A 423 -5.36 1.86 15.42
C LEU A 423 -4.34 1.19 14.49
N ALA A 424 -4.72 0.83 13.26
CA ALA A 424 -3.79 0.26 12.27
C ALA A 424 -2.63 1.22 11.91
N TYR A 425 -2.88 2.53 11.85
CA TYR A 425 -1.80 3.52 11.68
C TYR A 425 -0.89 3.63 12.92
N LEU A 426 -1.44 3.49 14.13
CA LEU A 426 -0.64 3.44 15.36
C LEU A 426 0.21 2.16 15.41
N MET A 427 -0.34 1.03 14.99
CA MET A 427 0.42 -0.22 14.82
C MET A 427 1.56 -0.04 13.81
N LYS A 428 1.36 0.71 12.73
CA LYS A 428 2.44 1.04 11.78
C LYS A 428 3.59 1.81 12.44
N LEU A 429 3.26 2.82 13.25
CA LEU A 429 4.29 3.55 13.99
C LEU A 429 4.96 2.65 15.03
N GLY A 430 4.20 1.82 15.73
CA GLY A 430 4.74 0.79 16.63
C GLY A 430 5.67 -0.19 15.92
N TRP A 431 5.34 -0.59 14.70
CA TRP A 431 6.15 -1.49 13.88
C TRP A 431 7.50 -0.88 13.51
N GLN A 432 7.51 0.38 13.09
CA GLN A 432 8.75 1.11 12.82
C GLN A 432 9.59 1.31 14.09
N PHE A 433 8.92 1.57 15.22
CA PHE A 433 9.57 1.70 16.51
C PHE A 433 10.21 0.39 17.00
N LEU A 434 9.51 -0.74 16.91
CA LEU A 434 10.01 -2.06 17.34
C LEU A 434 11.18 -2.57 16.48
N ASN A 435 11.14 -2.32 15.16
CA ASN A 435 12.22 -2.74 14.26
C ASN A 435 13.44 -1.82 14.28
N ASN A 436 13.56 -0.93 15.27
CA ASN A 436 14.67 0.02 15.41
C ASN A 436 15.00 0.75 14.11
N ASP A 437 13.96 1.24 13.42
CA ASP A 437 14.15 2.06 12.22
C ASP A 437 15.10 3.24 12.56
N GLU A 438 16.16 3.40 11.78
CA GLU A 438 17.23 4.36 12.05
C GLU A 438 16.78 5.83 11.96
N SER A 439 15.54 6.08 11.53
CA SER A 439 15.01 7.42 11.39
C SER A 439 15.05 8.22 12.70
N LEU A 440 15.34 9.51 12.56
CA LEU A 440 15.50 10.45 13.67
C LEU A 440 14.35 10.42 14.68
N TRP A 441 13.09 10.27 14.23
CA TRP A 441 11.94 10.26 15.13
C TRP A 441 11.89 9.02 16.03
N VAL A 442 12.35 7.86 15.54
CA VAL A 442 12.45 6.62 16.33
C VAL A 442 13.55 6.77 17.38
N ARG A 443 14.73 7.27 16.98
CA ARG A 443 15.84 7.57 17.93
C ARG A 443 15.42 8.57 19.02
N VAL A 444 14.67 9.62 18.65
CA VAL A 444 14.11 10.59 19.60
C VAL A 444 13.15 9.92 20.59
N LEU A 445 12.22 9.09 20.12
CA LEU A 445 11.25 8.41 20.99
C LEU A 445 11.92 7.37 21.89
N HIS A 446 12.84 6.56 21.36
CA HIS A 446 13.64 5.61 22.11
C HIS A 446 14.36 6.31 23.26
N ALA A 447 15.16 7.34 22.96
CA ALA A 447 15.91 8.06 23.99
C ALA A 447 15.01 8.78 25.01
N LYS A 448 13.76 9.09 24.68
CA LYS A 448 12.83 9.82 25.56
C LYS A 448 12.01 8.89 26.45
N TYR A 449 11.67 7.70 25.95
CA TYR A 449 10.67 6.82 26.55
C TYR A 449 11.16 5.43 26.91
N VAL A 450 12.29 4.97 26.35
CA VAL A 450 12.89 3.67 26.68
C VAL A 450 13.93 3.85 27.77
N LYS A 451 13.88 2.94 28.75
CA LYS A 451 14.92 2.72 29.75
C LYS A 451 15.31 1.25 29.69
N GLN A 452 16.61 0.98 29.55
CA GLN A 452 17.15 -0.33 29.86
C GLN A 452 17.32 -0.41 31.37
N ASN A 453 16.82 -1.50 31.94
CA ASN A 453 17.07 -1.87 33.32
C ASN A 453 18.39 -2.65 33.40
N ASP A 454 18.97 -2.74 34.59
CA ASP A 454 20.26 -3.41 34.80
C ASP A 454 20.21 -4.93 34.52
N ASP A 455 19.02 -5.52 34.51
CA ASP A 455 18.74 -6.93 34.15
C ASP A 455 18.57 -7.15 32.63
N GLY A 456 18.80 -6.12 31.80
CA GLY A 456 18.60 -6.16 30.35
C GLY A 456 17.15 -5.97 29.90
N SER A 457 16.18 -5.88 30.81
CA SER A 457 14.78 -5.68 30.46
C SER A 457 14.50 -4.24 30.01
N VAL A 458 13.54 -4.09 29.09
CA VAL A 458 13.15 -2.79 28.55
C VAL A 458 11.91 -2.26 29.27
N ALA A 459 12.08 -1.16 30.00
CA ALA A 459 10.98 -0.44 30.65
C ALA A 459 10.59 0.82 29.87
N PHE A 460 9.29 1.06 29.74
CA PHE A 460 8.78 2.29 29.15
C PHE A 460 8.40 3.32 30.22
N ARG A 461 8.79 4.58 30.01
CA ARG A 461 8.41 5.70 30.88
C ARG A 461 6.89 5.81 30.99
N GLN A 462 6.38 5.88 32.21
CA GLN A 462 4.94 5.89 32.51
C GLN A 462 4.35 7.30 32.65
N GLN A 463 5.13 8.26 33.16
CA GLN A 463 4.65 9.62 33.45
C GLN A 463 5.13 10.67 32.45
N ARG A 464 4.30 11.70 32.25
CA ARG A 464 4.54 12.85 31.33
C ARG A 464 4.82 12.41 29.89
N VAL A 465 4.12 11.38 29.43
CA VAL A 465 4.20 10.89 28.04
C VAL A 465 3.34 11.73 27.10
N SER A 466 3.74 11.79 25.83
CA SER A 466 2.92 12.40 24.79
C SER A 466 1.71 11.50 24.48
N ARG A 467 0.68 12.08 23.86
CA ARG A 467 -0.48 11.28 23.42
C ARG A 467 -0.14 10.29 22.34
N LEU A 468 0.72 10.69 21.41
CA LEU A 468 1.13 9.82 20.32
C LEU A 468 1.88 8.62 20.88
N TRP A 469 2.86 8.84 21.77
CA TRP A 469 3.56 7.76 22.44
C TRP A 469 2.60 6.86 23.21
N LYS A 470 1.63 7.42 23.94
CA LYS A 470 0.60 6.62 24.61
C LYS A 470 -0.14 5.73 23.61
N GLY A 471 -0.59 6.27 22.48
CA GLY A 471 -1.28 5.48 21.44
C GLY A 471 -0.40 4.42 20.79
N ILE A 472 0.89 4.69 20.58
CA ILE A 472 1.86 3.69 20.09
C ILE A 472 2.01 2.59 21.13
N LYS A 473 2.27 2.95 22.40
CA LYS A 473 2.43 2.01 23.51
C LYS A 473 1.20 1.13 23.69
N ASP A 474 0.00 1.70 23.63
CA ASP A 474 -1.26 0.97 23.78
C ASP A 474 -1.48 -0.02 22.61
N ALA A 475 -0.89 0.24 21.43
CA ALA A 475 -0.93 -0.65 20.27
C ALA A 475 0.19 -1.72 20.27
N LEU A 476 1.25 -1.58 21.07
CA LEU A 476 2.39 -2.52 21.08
C LEU A 476 2.02 -3.96 21.47
N PRO A 477 1.16 -4.22 22.47
CA PRO A 477 0.76 -5.60 22.80
C PRO A 477 0.09 -6.31 21.62
N LEU A 478 -0.86 -5.63 20.98
CA LEU A 478 -1.55 -6.13 19.80
C LEU A 478 -0.58 -6.37 18.64
N LEU A 479 0.40 -5.48 18.47
CA LEU A 479 1.45 -5.65 17.47
C LEU A 479 2.28 -6.91 17.75
N LYS A 480 2.78 -7.08 18.99
CA LYS A 480 3.62 -8.23 19.39
C LYS A 480 2.89 -9.57 19.25
N GLN A 481 1.59 -9.63 19.50
CA GLN A 481 0.77 -10.83 19.28
C GLN A 481 0.69 -11.23 17.80
N ASN A 482 0.92 -10.27 16.90
CA ASN A 482 0.78 -10.44 15.45
C ASN A 482 2.13 -10.43 14.71
N THR A 483 3.23 -10.47 15.45
CA THR A 483 4.58 -10.61 14.91
C THR A 483 5.09 -12.04 15.08
N ILE A 484 5.96 -12.45 14.17
CA ILE A 484 6.70 -13.72 14.27
C ILE A 484 8.18 -13.47 14.08
N TRP A 485 9.01 -14.35 14.64
CA TRP A 485 10.44 -14.39 14.32
C TRP A 485 10.67 -15.03 12.95
N ASP A 486 11.47 -14.35 12.14
CA ASP A 486 12.13 -14.86 10.94
C ASP A 486 13.45 -15.48 11.38
N ILE A 487 13.47 -16.81 11.44
CA ILE A 487 14.61 -17.60 11.88
C ILE A 487 15.74 -17.49 10.87
N ARG A 488 16.89 -17.01 11.32
CA ARG A 488 18.13 -16.92 10.56
C ARG A 488 19.13 -17.92 11.10
N ASP A 489 19.98 -17.52 12.04
CA ASP A 489 20.89 -18.46 12.71
C ASP A 489 20.19 -19.29 13.80
N GLY A 490 18.99 -18.89 14.24
CA GLY A 490 18.15 -19.61 15.18
C GLY A 490 18.67 -19.62 16.61
N ARG A 491 19.71 -18.83 16.93
CA ARG A 491 20.36 -18.86 18.25
C ARG A 491 19.64 -18.03 19.30
N SER A 492 18.93 -17.00 18.88
CA SER A 492 18.32 -16.02 19.79
C SER A 492 16.85 -16.27 20.07
N VAL A 493 16.25 -17.23 19.34
CA VAL A 493 14.82 -17.57 19.42
C VAL A 493 14.64 -18.91 20.10
N ASN A 494 13.76 -18.97 21.08
CA ASN A 494 13.41 -20.20 21.78
C ASN A 494 12.44 -21.04 20.94
N PHE A 495 12.75 -22.32 20.75
CA PHE A 495 11.96 -23.20 19.90
C PHE A 495 10.52 -23.38 20.40
N TRP A 496 10.32 -23.47 21.72
CA TRP A 496 9.03 -23.81 22.33
C TRP A 496 8.18 -22.60 22.69
N LYS A 497 8.80 -21.53 23.20
CA LYS A 497 8.13 -20.41 23.88
C LYS A 497 7.84 -19.22 22.95
N ASP A 498 8.66 -19.02 21.91
CA ASP A 498 8.53 -17.87 21.01
C ASP A 498 7.59 -18.13 19.84
N HIS A 499 7.00 -17.06 19.29
CA HIS A 499 6.17 -17.12 18.10
C HIS A 499 7.03 -17.03 16.84
N TRP A 500 7.35 -18.15 16.20
CA TRP A 500 8.19 -18.16 14.99
C TRP A 500 7.58 -18.97 13.82
N ILE A 501 6.63 -19.87 14.09
CA ILE A 501 5.90 -20.61 13.06
C ILE A 501 4.71 -19.79 12.53
N SER A 502 3.88 -19.28 13.44
CA SER A 502 2.70 -18.47 13.13
C SER A 502 2.45 -17.44 14.23
N ALA A 503 1.78 -16.34 13.87
CA ALA A 503 1.44 -15.28 14.81
C ALA A 503 0.54 -15.83 15.92
N GLY A 504 0.89 -15.53 17.17
CA GLY A 504 0.13 -15.95 18.36
C GLY A 504 0.18 -17.44 18.68
N LEU A 505 1.07 -18.21 18.03
CA LEU A 505 1.22 -19.65 18.24
C LEU A 505 2.60 -19.94 18.84
N ALA A 506 2.62 -20.41 20.09
CA ALA A 506 3.80 -20.97 20.74
C ALA A 506 3.66 -22.49 20.82
N LEU A 507 4.71 -23.24 20.45
CA LEU A 507 4.64 -24.71 20.42
C LEU A 507 4.38 -25.32 21.80
N LYS A 508 4.84 -24.65 22.87
CA LYS A 508 4.61 -25.08 24.26
C LYS A 508 3.14 -25.32 24.59
N ASP A 509 2.22 -24.56 23.98
CA ASP A 509 0.79 -24.60 24.30
C ASP A 509 0.08 -25.80 23.61
N HIS A 510 0.83 -26.56 22.80
CA HIS A 510 0.32 -27.66 21.97
C HIS A 510 1.09 -28.97 22.17
N VAL A 511 1.91 -29.05 23.21
CA VAL A 511 2.61 -30.28 23.60
C VAL A 511 1.60 -31.32 24.10
N VAL A 512 1.72 -32.57 23.62
CA VAL A 512 0.81 -33.68 23.99
C VAL A 512 1.44 -34.70 24.95
N THR A 513 2.70 -34.54 25.29
CA THR A 513 3.47 -35.42 26.20
C THR A 513 3.72 -34.80 27.56
N ASN A 514 4.28 -35.57 28.49
CA ASN A 514 4.69 -35.07 29.81
C ASN A 514 5.76 -33.97 29.72
N GLU A 515 5.49 -32.80 30.32
CA GLU A 515 6.33 -31.61 30.31
C GLU A 515 7.74 -31.84 30.87
N HIS A 516 7.94 -32.84 31.72
CA HIS A 516 9.25 -33.16 32.33
C HIS A 516 10.26 -33.78 31.35
N THR A 517 9.83 -34.14 30.14
CA THR A 517 10.70 -34.70 29.09
C THR A 517 11.22 -33.65 28.11
N ILE A 518 10.84 -32.38 28.28
CA ILE A 518 11.11 -31.30 27.32
C ILE A 518 12.12 -30.31 27.89
N GLU A 519 13.16 -30.03 27.11
CA GLU A 519 14.10 -28.95 27.39
C GLU A 519 13.54 -27.62 26.88
N TRP A 520 12.80 -26.94 27.76
CA TRP A 520 12.05 -25.72 27.44
C TRP A 520 12.88 -24.52 27.01
N ASP A 521 14.18 -24.53 27.31
CA ASP A 521 15.09 -23.43 27.01
C ASP A 521 15.91 -23.62 25.73
N SER A 522 15.63 -24.70 24.98
CA SER A 522 16.26 -24.97 23.68
C SER A 522 16.00 -23.86 22.66
N SER A 523 17.06 -23.39 22.01
CA SER A 523 17.01 -22.50 20.86
C SER A 523 16.57 -23.24 19.59
N VAL A 524 16.15 -22.51 18.57
CA VAL A 524 15.79 -23.12 17.28
C VAL A 524 17.01 -23.79 16.61
N ALA A 525 18.20 -23.24 16.79
CA ALA A 525 19.46 -23.78 16.26
C ALA A 525 19.79 -25.18 16.83
N GLU A 526 19.49 -25.43 18.10
CA GLU A 526 19.76 -26.70 18.78
C GLU A 526 18.81 -27.84 18.35
N MET A 527 17.71 -27.49 17.68
CA MET A 527 16.70 -28.45 17.22
C MET A 527 16.96 -28.96 15.79
N VAL A 528 18.14 -28.66 15.23
CA VAL A 528 18.58 -29.06 13.90
C VAL A 528 19.86 -29.89 14.02
N ASP A 529 19.99 -30.94 13.21
CA ASP A 529 21.17 -31.79 13.18
C ASP A 529 22.32 -31.21 12.32
N SER A 530 23.46 -31.90 12.29
CA SER A 530 24.62 -31.50 11.48
C SER A 530 24.37 -31.50 9.97
N SER A 531 23.29 -32.13 9.50
CA SER A 531 22.89 -32.13 8.09
C SER A 531 22.01 -30.94 7.72
N GLY A 532 21.57 -30.14 8.70
CA GLY A 532 20.69 -29.00 8.49
C GLY A 532 19.21 -29.39 8.47
N GLU A 533 18.86 -30.58 8.95
CA GLU A 533 17.49 -31.09 9.05
C GLU A 533 16.97 -31.03 10.50
N TRP A 534 15.65 -30.88 10.67
CA TRP A 534 15.03 -30.92 12.00
C TRP A 534 15.34 -32.25 12.69
N ASN A 535 15.66 -32.21 13.98
CA ASN A 535 15.86 -33.41 14.79
C ASN A 535 14.51 -34.07 15.10
N TRP A 536 13.94 -34.76 14.11
CA TRP A 536 12.60 -35.35 14.20
C TRP A 536 12.48 -36.39 15.30
N GLY A 537 13.59 -37.04 15.69
CA GLY A 537 13.61 -38.01 16.78
C GLY A 537 13.25 -37.40 18.14
N THR A 538 13.67 -36.15 18.37
CA THR A 538 13.33 -35.40 19.59
C THR A 538 11.97 -34.73 19.48
N ILE A 539 11.54 -34.29 18.28
CA ILE A 539 10.34 -33.46 18.13
C ILE A 539 9.04 -34.27 17.97
N LYS A 540 9.05 -35.37 17.17
CA LYS A 540 7.83 -36.07 16.73
C LYS A 540 6.96 -36.59 17.87
N ASN A 541 7.57 -36.95 18.99
CA ASN A 541 6.84 -37.51 20.12
C ASN A 541 6.05 -36.44 20.88
N HIS A 542 6.42 -35.16 20.80
CA HIS A 542 5.87 -34.10 21.65
C HIS A 542 4.73 -33.31 21.01
N LEU A 543 4.57 -33.35 19.68
CA LEU A 543 3.63 -32.50 18.94
C LEU A 543 2.67 -33.32 18.06
N PRO A 544 1.41 -32.88 17.88
CA PRO A 544 0.49 -33.48 16.91
C PRO A 544 0.98 -33.37 15.45
N ASP A 545 0.54 -34.29 14.59
CA ASP A 545 0.88 -34.33 13.15
C ASP A 545 0.61 -33.00 12.41
N THR A 546 -0.39 -32.24 12.86
CA THR A 546 -0.72 -30.92 12.31
C THR A 546 0.41 -29.91 12.53
N PHE A 547 1.02 -29.91 13.73
CA PHE A 547 2.15 -29.03 14.08
C PHE A 547 3.46 -29.54 13.47
N LEU A 548 3.64 -30.86 13.38
CA LEU A 548 4.78 -31.45 12.65
C LEU A 548 4.75 -31.06 11.17
N SER A 549 3.56 -31.04 10.55
CA SER A 549 3.38 -30.60 9.16
C SER A 549 3.68 -29.11 8.98
N LEU A 550 3.30 -28.27 9.96
CA LEU A 550 3.65 -26.85 9.96
C LEU A 550 5.17 -26.64 10.10
N LEU A 551 5.80 -27.38 11.02
CA LEU A 551 7.24 -27.32 11.25
C LEU A 551 8.04 -27.74 10.02
N ALA A 552 7.63 -28.83 9.35
CA ALA A 552 8.23 -29.26 8.09
C ALA A 552 8.12 -28.20 6.97
N GLY A 553 7.09 -27.34 7.06
CA GLY A 553 6.89 -26.20 6.17
C GLY A 553 7.76 -24.97 6.46
N THR A 554 8.57 -24.99 7.52
CA THR A 554 9.50 -23.90 7.90
C THR A 554 10.92 -24.15 7.40
N ASP A 555 11.73 -23.10 7.35
CA ASP A 555 13.14 -23.20 6.95
C ASP A 555 14.01 -23.43 8.19
N THR A 556 14.95 -24.38 8.09
CA THR A 556 15.93 -24.59 9.16
C THR A 556 16.95 -23.45 9.23
N PRO A 557 17.44 -23.12 10.43
CA PRO A 557 18.48 -22.11 10.63
C PRO A 557 19.74 -22.36 9.81
N LEU A 558 20.46 -21.28 9.51
CA LEU A 558 21.75 -21.27 8.82
C LEU A 558 22.73 -20.42 9.62
N GLN A 559 23.87 -21.00 10.00
CA GLN A 559 24.84 -20.34 10.88
C GLN A 559 25.37 -19.03 10.29
N GLU A 560 25.53 -18.98 8.96
CA GLU A 560 25.97 -17.81 8.22
C GLU A 560 24.85 -16.80 7.94
N ALA A 561 23.59 -17.04 8.33
CA ALA A 561 22.44 -16.16 8.05
C ALA A 561 22.46 -14.83 8.82
N GLY A 562 23.18 -14.77 9.94
CA GLY A 562 23.20 -13.64 10.87
C GLY A 562 22.01 -13.65 11.83
N ASP A 563 21.81 -12.55 12.57
CA ASP A 563 20.85 -12.49 13.67
C ASP A 563 19.39 -12.68 13.23
N ASP A 564 18.62 -13.39 14.05
CA ASP A 564 17.16 -13.55 13.88
C ASP A 564 16.45 -12.19 13.90
N THR A 565 15.37 -12.05 13.13
CA THR A 565 14.64 -10.77 13.03
C THR A 565 13.14 -10.92 13.16
N ILE A 566 12.46 -9.86 13.59
CA ILE A 566 10.99 -9.88 13.69
C ILE A 566 10.37 -9.48 12.35
N ILE A 567 9.35 -10.23 11.91
CA ILE A 567 8.54 -9.95 10.72
C ILE A 567 7.05 -9.88 11.07
N TRP A 568 6.26 -9.31 10.16
CA TRP A 568 4.81 -9.20 10.33
C TRP A 568 4.13 -10.53 10.00
N GLY A 569 3.50 -11.18 10.98
CA GLY A 569 3.01 -12.56 10.85
C GLY A 569 1.69 -12.70 10.07
N GLN A 570 0.99 -11.60 9.78
CA GLN A 570 -0.32 -11.61 9.12
C GLN A 570 -0.25 -11.58 7.58
N ASP A 571 0.91 -11.30 7.00
CA ASP A 571 1.13 -11.33 5.55
C ASP A 571 2.17 -12.41 5.18
N SER A 572 1.98 -13.11 4.06
CA SER A 572 2.82 -14.24 3.65
C SER A 572 4.27 -13.88 3.31
N ASP A 573 4.57 -12.60 3.04
CA ASP A 573 5.92 -12.11 2.75
C ASP A 573 6.61 -11.44 3.95
N GLY A 574 5.95 -11.43 5.12
CA GLY A 574 6.47 -10.83 6.34
C GLY A 574 6.42 -9.30 6.39
N ARG A 575 5.84 -8.63 5.38
CA ARG A 575 5.80 -7.16 5.33
C ARG A 575 4.59 -6.60 6.05
N PHE A 576 4.83 -5.59 6.88
CA PHE A 576 3.75 -4.85 7.51
C PHE A 576 2.92 -4.06 6.48
N ARG A 577 1.62 -4.37 6.37
CA ARG A 577 0.66 -3.59 5.58
C ARG A 577 -0.47 -3.06 6.45
N ILE A 578 -0.88 -1.82 6.17
CA ILE A 578 -2.07 -1.22 6.81
C ILE A 578 -3.33 -2.06 6.56
N GLY A 579 -3.42 -2.78 5.42
CA GLY A 579 -4.56 -3.63 5.10
C GLY A 579 -4.72 -4.81 6.06
N SER A 580 -3.65 -5.56 6.31
CA SER A 580 -3.64 -6.69 7.25
C SER A 580 -3.75 -6.20 8.70
N ALA A 581 -3.02 -5.14 9.08
CA ALA A 581 -3.15 -4.52 10.40
C ALA A 581 -4.56 -3.97 10.70
N TYR A 582 -5.29 -3.50 9.67
CA TYR A 582 -6.68 -3.09 9.83
C TYR A 582 -7.61 -4.26 10.16
N LYS A 583 -7.40 -5.46 9.60
CA LYS A 583 -8.19 -6.65 9.93
C LYS A 583 -8.04 -7.02 11.41
N VAL A 584 -6.79 -7.12 11.86
CA VAL A 584 -6.43 -7.33 13.28
C VAL A 584 -7.08 -6.27 14.17
N ALA A 585 -7.02 -4.99 13.78
CA ALA A 585 -7.61 -3.90 14.55
C ALA A 585 -9.15 -3.98 14.61
N VAL A 586 -9.81 -4.49 13.56
CA VAL A 586 -11.27 -4.71 13.56
C VAL A 586 -11.64 -5.85 14.49
N GLU A 587 -10.95 -6.99 14.41
CA GLU A 587 -11.14 -8.18 15.25
C GLU A 587 -10.97 -7.80 16.73
N TRP A 588 -9.86 -7.14 17.07
CA TRP A 588 -9.59 -6.69 18.44
C TRP A 588 -10.66 -5.74 19.01
N LEU A 589 -11.22 -4.85 18.18
CA LEU A 589 -12.30 -3.95 18.60
C LEU A 589 -13.67 -4.65 18.72
N GLN A 590 -13.85 -5.79 18.04
CA GLN A 590 -15.07 -6.60 18.09
C GLN A 590 -15.04 -7.58 19.27
N GLU A 591 -13.93 -8.25 19.54
CA GLU A 591 -13.79 -9.18 20.69
C GLU A 591 -14.01 -8.48 22.03
N ASN A 592 -13.62 -7.20 22.14
CA ASN A 592 -13.88 -6.37 23.31
C ASN A 592 -15.34 -5.85 23.42
N ASN A 593 -16.19 -6.17 22.45
CA ASN A 593 -17.63 -5.87 22.46
C ASN A 593 -18.39 -7.18 22.16
N HIS A 594 -18.71 -7.96 23.21
CA HIS A 594 -19.44 -9.23 23.15
C HIS A 594 -20.35 -9.37 21.92
N GLY A 595 -19.97 -10.26 21.01
CA GLY A 595 -20.76 -10.59 19.83
C GLY A 595 -20.17 -11.81 19.13
N ASP A 596 -20.95 -12.89 19.10
CA ASP A 596 -20.60 -14.19 18.55
C ASP A 596 -19.94 -14.08 17.16
N ALA A 597 -18.76 -14.68 17.04
CA ALA A 597 -18.09 -14.91 15.78
C ALA A 597 -18.91 -15.93 14.97
N ALA A 598 -19.80 -15.44 14.10
CA ALA A 598 -20.52 -16.29 13.18
C ALA A 598 -19.55 -16.82 12.09
N GLU A 599 -19.17 -18.09 12.19
CA GLU A 599 -18.54 -18.86 11.13
C GLU A 599 -19.44 -18.83 9.88
N GLY A 600 -19.10 -17.98 8.93
CA GLY A 600 -19.92 -17.68 7.77
C GLY A 600 -19.23 -18.09 6.49
N ASN A 601 -19.63 -19.23 5.93
CA ASN A 601 -19.33 -19.76 4.59
C ASN A 601 -18.95 -18.66 3.57
N HIS A 602 -17.65 -18.35 3.47
CA HIS A 602 -17.07 -17.19 2.75
C HIS A 602 -17.39 -17.17 1.24
N THR A 603 -17.85 -18.30 0.71
CA THR A 603 -17.98 -18.54 -0.74
C THR A 603 -19.24 -17.91 -1.37
N LYS A 604 -20.27 -17.58 -0.59
CA LYS A 604 -21.55 -17.06 -1.12
C LYS A 604 -21.47 -15.59 -1.55
N TRP A 605 -20.74 -14.76 -0.81
CA TRP A 605 -20.66 -13.31 -1.08
C TRP A 605 -19.93 -12.99 -2.38
N MET A 606 -18.88 -13.77 -2.67
CA MET A 606 -18.11 -13.63 -3.90
C MET A 606 -18.92 -13.97 -5.15
N SER A 607 -20.02 -14.71 -5.04
CA SER A 607 -20.93 -14.95 -6.18
C SER A 607 -21.53 -13.64 -6.70
N ALA A 608 -21.97 -12.74 -5.81
CA ALA A 608 -22.51 -11.44 -6.19
C ALA A 608 -21.42 -10.47 -6.68
N TRP A 609 -20.23 -10.50 -6.08
CA TRP A 609 -19.15 -9.57 -6.44
C TRP A 609 -18.37 -9.95 -7.70
N LYS A 610 -18.22 -11.25 -7.98
CA LYS A 610 -17.61 -11.77 -9.22
C LYS A 610 -18.61 -11.85 -10.39
N TRP A 611 -19.91 -11.68 -10.14
CA TRP A 611 -20.93 -11.66 -11.18
C TRP A 611 -20.61 -10.61 -12.27
N PRO A 612 -20.72 -10.94 -13.57
CA PRO A 612 -20.14 -10.13 -14.63
C PRO A 612 -20.79 -8.75 -14.81
N GLY A 613 -22.07 -8.57 -14.48
CA GLY A 613 -22.78 -7.33 -14.81
C GLY A 613 -22.45 -6.10 -13.94
N PRO A 614 -23.20 -4.99 -14.11
CA PRO A 614 -22.86 -3.67 -13.58
C PRO A 614 -22.79 -3.60 -12.05
N ASN A 615 -21.91 -2.75 -11.52
CA ASN A 615 -21.73 -2.56 -10.06
C ASN A 615 -23.03 -2.23 -9.31
N ARG A 616 -23.96 -1.48 -9.92
CA ARG A 616 -25.27 -1.19 -9.33
C ARG A 616 -26.05 -2.47 -9.00
N LEU A 617 -26.05 -3.44 -9.93
CA LEU A 617 -26.74 -4.71 -9.75
C LEU A 617 -25.99 -5.61 -8.78
N ARG A 618 -24.65 -5.58 -8.75
CA ARG A 618 -23.86 -6.30 -7.71
C ARG A 618 -24.25 -5.89 -6.29
N HIS A 619 -24.45 -4.60 -6.04
CA HIS A 619 -24.93 -4.11 -4.73
C HIS A 619 -26.36 -4.55 -4.42
N PHE A 620 -27.22 -4.65 -5.44
CA PHE A 620 -28.56 -5.22 -5.27
C PHE A 620 -28.51 -6.71 -4.91
N LEU A 621 -27.72 -7.51 -5.64
CA LEU A 621 -27.52 -8.94 -5.36
C LEU A 621 -26.93 -9.15 -3.96
N TRP A 622 -26.01 -8.28 -3.54
CA TRP A 622 -25.49 -8.24 -2.17
C TRP A 622 -26.58 -8.01 -1.12
N LEU A 623 -27.50 -7.06 -1.33
CA LEU A 623 -28.65 -6.86 -0.45
C LEU A 623 -29.60 -8.08 -0.45
N CYS A 624 -29.72 -8.80 -1.57
CA CYS A 624 -30.49 -10.03 -1.63
C CYS A 624 -29.89 -11.11 -0.74
N LEU A 625 -28.56 -11.33 -0.83
CA LEU A 625 -27.85 -12.32 -0.01
C LEU A 625 -27.86 -12.01 1.49
N HIS A 626 -28.00 -10.73 1.86
CA HIS A 626 -28.23 -10.30 3.25
C HIS A 626 -29.68 -10.40 3.71
N ASN A 627 -30.63 -10.68 2.79
CA ASN A 627 -32.06 -10.58 3.04
C ASN A 627 -32.44 -9.20 3.62
N ARG A 628 -32.03 -8.13 2.94
CA ARG A 628 -32.22 -6.73 3.38
C ARG A 628 -32.90 -5.84 2.32
N LEU A 629 -33.57 -6.43 1.34
CA LEU A 629 -34.47 -5.68 0.48
C LEU A 629 -35.69 -5.19 1.27
N MET A 630 -36.21 -4.00 0.97
CA MET A 630 -37.39 -3.43 1.63
C MET A 630 -38.70 -4.08 1.13
N THR A 631 -38.81 -5.40 1.27
CA THR A 631 -40.04 -6.17 1.01
C THR A 631 -41.12 -5.83 2.03
N ASN A 632 -42.37 -6.27 1.84
CA ASN A 632 -43.43 -5.96 2.82
C ASN A 632 -43.12 -6.55 4.21
N SER A 633 -42.51 -7.74 4.31
CA SER A 633 -42.02 -8.27 5.59
C SER A 633 -41.00 -7.36 6.27
N GLU A 634 -39.99 -6.85 5.54
CA GLU A 634 -38.99 -5.91 6.09
C GLU A 634 -39.59 -4.54 6.40
N ARG A 635 -40.58 -4.08 5.62
CA ARG A 635 -41.30 -2.83 5.88
C ARG A 635 -42.12 -2.94 7.16
N LYS A 636 -42.89 -4.01 7.35
CA LYS A 636 -43.66 -4.26 8.59
C LYS A 636 -42.74 -4.35 9.80
N ARG A 637 -41.65 -5.14 9.71
CA ARG A 637 -40.64 -5.27 10.77
C ARG A 637 -40.01 -3.93 11.17
N ARG A 638 -39.94 -2.97 10.26
CA ARG A 638 -39.35 -1.64 10.45
C ARG A 638 -40.39 -0.52 10.58
N ASN A 639 -41.66 -0.85 10.76
CA ASN A 639 -42.78 0.09 10.91
C ASN A 639 -42.97 1.06 9.71
N PHE A 640 -42.69 0.60 8.49
CA PHE A 640 -42.94 1.30 7.21
C PHE A 640 -44.19 0.80 6.46
N GLY A 641 -44.96 -0.12 7.05
CA GLY A 641 -46.20 -0.65 6.49
C GLY A 641 -46.89 -1.61 7.44
N ASP A 642 -48.18 -1.81 7.24
CA ASP A 642 -49.04 -2.53 8.20
C ASP A 642 -49.17 -4.03 7.89
N SER A 643 -48.88 -4.42 6.65
CA SER A 643 -48.95 -5.80 6.17
C SER A 643 -47.61 -6.28 5.64
N ASP A 644 -47.32 -7.55 5.88
CA ASP A 644 -46.21 -8.30 5.33
C ASP A 644 -46.60 -9.16 4.13
N THR A 645 -47.88 -9.21 3.77
CA THR A 645 -48.40 -10.08 2.70
C THR A 645 -47.92 -9.62 1.31
N CYS A 646 -47.69 -10.57 0.40
CA CYS A 646 -47.38 -10.26 -0.99
C CYS A 646 -48.60 -9.73 -1.74
N GLU A 647 -48.45 -8.58 -2.40
CA GLU A 647 -49.52 -7.95 -3.17
C GLU A 647 -49.89 -8.71 -4.45
N PHE A 648 -49.02 -9.61 -4.93
CA PHE A 648 -49.26 -10.35 -6.16
C PHE A 648 -50.03 -11.66 -5.95
N CYS A 649 -49.54 -12.54 -5.06
CA CYS A 649 -50.16 -13.85 -4.87
C CYS A 649 -51.07 -13.93 -3.64
N LYS A 650 -50.98 -12.95 -2.73
CA LYS A 650 -51.77 -12.88 -1.49
C LYS A 650 -51.66 -14.11 -0.57
N SER A 651 -50.70 -15.01 -0.82
CA SER A 651 -50.63 -16.35 -0.20
C SER A 651 -49.66 -16.46 0.98
N GLY A 652 -49.00 -15.39 1.40
CA GLY A 652 -48.04 -15.42 2.51
C GLY A 652 -47.14 -14.18 2.62
N PRO A 653 -46.19 -14.19 3.58
CA PRO A 653 -45.27 -13.08 3.82
C PRO A 653 -44.32 -12.86 2.64
N GLU A 654 -44.22 -11.62 2.19
CA GLU A 654 -43.35 -11.15 1.12
C GLU A 654 -41.91 -10.98 1.64
N THR A 655 -41.16 -12.07 1.66
CA THR A 655 -39.71 -12.08 1.92
C THR A 655 -38.90 -11.83 0.63
N THR A 656 -37.58 -11.62 0.74
CA THR A 656 -36.69 -11.50 -0.44
C THR A 656 -36.77 -12.75 -1.32
N GLU A 657 -36.73 -13.93 -0.71
CA GLU A 657 -36.88 -15.20 -1.41
C GLU A 657 -38.26 -15.31 -2.07
N HIS A 658 -39.31 -14.84 -1.40
CA HIS A 658 -40.65 -14.84 -1.98
C HIS A 658 -40.70 -14.01 -3.27
N VAL A 659 -40.22 -12.76 -3.24
CA VAL A 659 -40.25 -11.87 -4.41
C VAL A 659 -39.43 -12.40 -5.58
N ILE A 660 -38.27 -13.00 -5.29
CA ILE A 660 -37.30 -13.39 -6.32
C ILE A 660 -37.52 -14.83 -6.82
N ARG A 661 -37.97 -15.76 -5.97
CA ARG A 661 -38.02 -17.20 -6.28
C ARG A 661 -39.43 -17.79 -6.16
N ILE A 662 -40.08 -17.66 -5.00
CA ILE A 662 -41.28 -18.46 -4.66
C ILE A 662 -42.57 -17.90 -5.26
N CYS A 663 -42.68 -16.58 -5.45
CA CYS A 663 -43.92 -15.97 -5.96
C CYS A 663 -44.31 -16.60 -7.31
N PRO A 664 -45.58 -17.02 -7.51
CA PRO A 664 -46.04 -17.61 -8.77
C PRO A 664 -45.72 -16.76 -10.01
N LEU A 665 -45.84 -15.44 -9.90
CA LEU A 665 -45.47 -14.53 -10.99
C LEU A 665 -43.96 -14.47 -11.24
N ALA A 666 -43.12 -14.71 -10.23
CA ALA A 666 -41.68 -14.83 -10.41
C ALA A 666 -41.34 -16.17 -11.08
N ALA A 667 -41.95 -17.27 -10.64
CA ALA A 667 -41.80 -18.60 -11.23
C ALA A 667 -42.12 -18.62 -12.73
N GLN A 668 -43.21 -17.97 -13.15
CA GLN A 668 -43.57 -17.82 -14.57
C GLN A 668 -42.46 -17.14 -15.41
N VAL A 669 -41.78 -16.13 -14.86
CA VAL A 669 -40.70 -15.41 -15.55
C VAL A 669 -39.47 -16.30 -15.69
N TRP A 670 -39.10 -17.03 -14.63
CA TRP A 670 -38.00 -18.01 -14.68
C TRP A 670 -38.27 -19.12 -15.69
N GLN A 671 -39.51 -19.63 -15.72
CA GLN A 671 -39.95 -20.65 -16.68
C GLN A 671 -39.82 -20.17 -18.13
N ARG A 672 -40.33 -18.98 -18.44
CA ARG A 672 -40.27 -18.39 -19.79
C ARG A 672 -38.86 -18.05 -20.25
N LEU A 673 -37.92 -17.82 -19.32
CA LEU A 673 -36.51 -17.59 -19.62
C LEU A 673 -35.70 -18.88 -19.76
N GLY A 674 -36.27 -20.05 -19.47
CA GLY A 674 -35.54 -21.32 -19.47
C GLY A 674 -34.52 -21.43 -18.34
N LEU A 675 -34.75 -20.74 -17.22
CA LEU A 675 -33.87 -20.70 -16.05
C LEU A 675 -34.46 -21.47 -14.86
N ILE A 676 -35.28 -22.50 -15.13
CA ILE A 676 -35.94 -23.35 -14.11
C ILE A 676 -34.89 -24.07 -13.25
N GLU A 677 -35.28 -24.45 -12.03
CA GLU A 677 -34.46 -25.25 -11.13
C GLU A 677 -33.90 -26.48 -11.84
N THR A 678 -32.59 -26.47 -12.10
CA THR A 678 -31.85 -27.68 -12.45
C THR A 678 -31.85 -28.65 -11.25
N PRO A 679 -31.65 -29.97 -11.45
CA PRO A 679 -31.54 -30.94 -10.35
C PRO A 679 -30.53 -30.50 -9.27
N LEU A 680 -29.45 -29.83 -9.69
CA LEU A 680 -28.38 -29.28 -8.83
C LEU A 680 -28.81 -28.12 -7.91
N THR A 681 -29.95 -27.49 -8.18
CA THR A 681 -30.44 -26.32 -7.45
C THR A 681 -31.69 -26.60 -6.62
N HIS A 682 -32.27 -27.79 -6.78
CA HIS A 682 -33.43 -28.25 -6.05
C HIS A 682 -33.05 -28.52 -4.58
N GLY A 683 -33.83 -28.05 -3.61
CA GLY A 683 -33.54 -28.22 -2.18
C GLY A 683 -32.50 -27.26 -1.57
N LEU A 684 -31.86 -26.38 -2.34
CA LEU A 684 -30.95 -25.37 -1.79
C LEU A 684 -31.74 -24.26 -1.07
N ASN A 685 -31.20 -23.79 0.07
CA ASN A 685 -31.66 -22.54 0.69
C ASN A 685 -31.44 -21.34 -0.26
N PHE A 686 -32.15 -20.24 -0.04
CA PHE A 686 -32.10 -19.07 -0.93
C PHE A 686 -30.69 -18.58 -1.27
N ALA A 687 -29.79 -18.54 -0.28
CA ALA A 687 -28.43 -18.08 -0.46
C ALA A 687 -27.60 -19.04 -1.33
N GLY A 688 -27.74 -20.36 -1.12
CA GLY A 688 -27.12 -21.40 -1.95
C GLY A 688 -27.65 -21.40 -3.37
N TRP A 689 -28.97 -21.23 -3.54
CA TRP A 689 -29.63 -21.11 -4.84
C TRP A 689 -29.13 -19.88 -5.62
N MET A 690 -29.08 -18.71 -4.97
CA MET A 690 -28.52 -17.49 -5.57
C MET A 690 -27.05 -17.67 -5.96
N ALA A 691 -26.23 -18.21 -5.05
CA ALA A 691 -24.79 -18.33 -5.28
C ALA A 691 -24.44 -19.28 -6.43
N THR A 692 -25.17 -20.39 -6.55
CA THR A 692 -25.00 -21.38 -7.61
C THR A 692 -25.32 -20.77 -8.98
N ASN A 693 -26.47 -20.10 -9.10
CA ASN A 693 -26.90 -19.52 -10.37
C ASN A 693 -26.08 -18.30 -10.80
N LEU A 694 -25.58 -17.50 -9.86
CA LEU A 694 -24.67 -16.38 -10.16
C LEU A 694 -23.29 -16.84 -10.64
N LYS A 695 -22.89 -18.07 -10.33
CA LYS A 695 -21.62 -18.68 -10.77
C LYS A 695 -21.76 -19.47 -12.07
N LYS A 696 -22.96 -19.92 -12.44
CA LYS A 696 -23.21 -20.75 -13.63
C LYS A 696 -22.89 -20.00 -14.92
N GLU A 697 -21.80 -20.39 -15.59
CA GLU A 697 -21.39 -19.79 -16.87
C GLU A 697 -22.47 -19.93 -17.95
N GLY A 698 -22.50 -18.99 -18.89
CA GLY A 698 -23.52 -18.90 -19.93
C GLY A 698 -24.84 -18.25 -19.46
N THR A 699 -25.33 -18.58 -18.26
CA THR A 699 -26.63 -18.09 -17.76
C THR A 699 -26.55 -17.05 -16.64
N ASN A 700 -25.40 -16.90 -15.99
CA ASN A 700 -25.21 -16.01 -14.83
C ASN A 700 -25.68 -14.56 -15.07
N LEU A 701 -25.31 -13.95 -16.19
CA LEU A 701 -25.68 -12.56 -16.51
C LEU A 701 -27.19 -12.41 -16.62
N LEU A 702 -27.84 -13.31 -17.37
CA LEU A 702 -29.29 -13.31 -17.53
C LEU A 702 -29.98 -13.48 -16.17
N PHE A 703 -29.52 -14.41 -15.35
CA PHE A 703 -30.06 -14.67 -14.01
C PHE A 703 -30.02 -13.43 -13.10
N GLY A 704 -28.86 -12.76 -13.01
CA GLY A 704 -28.72 -11.56 -12.16
C GLY A 704 -29.56 -10.38 -12.64
N VAL A 705 -29.75 -10.24 -13.96
CA VAL A 705 -30.65 -9.24 -14.55
C VAL A 705 -32.12 -9.58 -14.25
N THR A 706 -32.51 -10.85 -14.34
CA THR A 706 -33.87 -11.31 -14.00
C THR A 706 -34.22 -10.99 -12.55
N ALA A 707 -33.34 -11.31 -11.59
CA ALA A 707 -33.56 -11.00 -10.18
C ALA A 707 -33.79 -9.50 -9.94
N TRP A 708 -33.04 -8.64 -10.62
CA TRP A 708 -33.22 -7.18 -10.57
C TRP A 708 -34.58 -6.75 -11.14
N PHE A 709 -35.00 -7.30 -12.27
CA PHE A 709 -36.27 -6.94 -12.91
C PHE A 709 -37.49 -7.47 -12.15
N LEU A 710 -37.38 -8.61 -11.48
CA LEU A 710 -38.42 -9.11 -10.57
C LEU A 710 -38.63 -8.15 -9.39
N TRP A 711 -37.52 -7.72 -8.75
CA TRP A 711 -37.56 -6.71 -7.70
C TRP A 711 -38.12 -5.38 -8.21
N ARG A 712 -37.73 -4.96 -9.41
CA ARG A 712 -38.22 -3.73 -10.03
C ARG A 712 -39.72 -3.80 -10.32
N ARG A 713 -40.21 -4.89 -10.93
CA ARG A 713 -41.64 -5.11 -11.20
C ARG A 713 -42.46 -4.98 -9.91
N ARG A 714 -41.98 -5.57 -8.81
CA ARG A 714 -42.61 -5.43 -7.50
C ARG A 714 -42.69 -3.97 -7.04
N ASN A 715 -41.60 -3.21 -7.16
CA ASN A 715 -41.59 -1.80 -6.73
C ASN A 715 -42.44 -0.89 -7.64
N ASP A 716 -42.39 -1.09 -8.96
CA ASP A 716 -43.20 -0.36 -9.93
C ASP A 716 -44.70 -0.57 -9.62
N TRP A 717 -45.10 -1.79 -9.25
CA TRP A 717 -46.48 -2.07 -8.81
C TRP A 717 -46.84 -1.40 -7.48
N ILE A 718 -46.01 -1.57 -6.45
CA ILE A 718 -46.36 -1.10 -5.10
C ILE A 718 -46.35 0.42 -4.99
N PHE A 719 -45.38 1.09 -5.62
CA PHE A 719 -45.16 2.53 -5.46
C PHE A 719 -45.67 3.36 -6.63
N GLU A 720 -45.70 2.82 -7.85
CA GLU A 720 -46.17 3.55 -9.04
C GLU A 720 -47.49 3.01 -9.61
N LYS A 721 -48.03 1.91 -9.05
CA LYS A 721 -49.21 1.20 -9.58
C LYS A 721 -49.07 0.78 -11.05
N LYS A 722 -47.83 0.57 -11.51
CA LYS A 722 -47.50 0.14 -12.87
C LYS A 722 -47.19 -1.35 -12.88
N PHE A 723 -48.16 -2.15 -13.32
CA PHE A 723 -47.95 -3.57 -13.54
C PHE A 723 -47.29 -3.83 -14.90
N GLN A 724 -46.36 -4.79 -14.93
CA GLN A 724 -45.74 -5.25 -16.17
C GLN A 724 -45.99 -6.74 -16.33
N GLU A 725 -46.62 -7.11 -17.43
CA GLU A 725 -46.88 -8.51 -17.76
C GLU A 725 -45.58 -9.30 -17.94
N SER A 726 -45.64 -10.58 -17.58
CA SER A 726 -44.47 -11.47 -17.60
C SER A 726 -43.81 -11.56 -18.97
N GLU A 727 -44.57 -11.50 -20.06
CA GLU A 727 -44.04 -11.55 -21.43
C GLU A 727 -43.20 -10.32 -21.79
N ILE A 728 -43.74 -9.13 -21.55
CA ILE A 728 -43.02 -7.86 -21.76
C ILE A 728 -41.77 -7.80 -20.89
N LEU A 729 -41.87 -8.24 -19.63
CA LEU A 729 -40.73 -8.26 -18.71
C LEU A 729 -39.60 -9.18 -19.21
N VAL A 730 -39.94 -10.37 -19.70
CA VAL A 730 -38.98 -11.35 -20.26
C VAL A 730 -38.24 -10.74 -21.46
N HIS A 731 -38.95 -10.07 -22.37
CA HIS A 731 -38.32 -9.39 -23.50
C HIS A 731 -37.33 -8.31 -23.03
N ARG A 732 -37.73 -7.47 -22.06
CA ARG A 732 -36.85 -6.43 -21.49
C ARG A 732 -35.63 -7.00 -20.79
N ILE A 733 -35.77 -8.10 -20.06
CA ILE A 733 -34.67 -8.80 -19.39
C ILE A 733 -33.63 -9.26 -20.43
N ARG A 734 -34.07 -9.93 -21.50
CA ARG A 734 -33.19 -10.40 -22.58
C ARG A 734 -32.47 -9.23 -23.25
N ALA A 735 -33.18 -8.15 -23.57
CA ALA A 735 -32.60 -6.95 -24.16
C ALA A 735 -31.53 -6.32 -23.26
N TRP A 736 -31.80 -6.19 -21.96
CA TRP A 736 -30.81 -5.63 -21.01
C TRP A 736 -29.58 -6.52 -20.84
N ALA A 737 -29.75 -7.84 -20.79
CA ALA A 737 -28.63 -8.77 -20.73
C ALA A 737 -27.77 -8.66 -22.01
N ALA A 738 -28.38 -8.55 -23.19
CA ALA A 738 -27.69 -8.36 -24.45
C ALA A 738 -26.90 -7.04 -24.49
N VAL A 739 -27.50 -5.92 -24.08
CA VAL A 739 -26.83 -4.61 -24.02
C VAL A 739 -25.63 -4.63 -23.07
N ILE A 740 -25.77 -5.26 -21.89
CA ILE A 740 -24.66 -5.39 -20.94
C ILE A 740 -23.52 -6.21 -21.55
N LYS A 741 -23.84 -7.33 -22.20
CA LYS A 741 -22.85 -8.18 -22.87
C LYS A 741 -22.12 -7.42 -23.97
N GLN A 742 -22.85 -6.72 -24.84
CA GLN A 742 -22.27 -5.91 -25.90
C GLN A 742 -21.35 -4.80 -25.35
N ALA A 743 -21.76 -4.13 -24.27
CA ALA A 743 -20.92 -3.10 -23.63
C ALA A 743 -19.64 -3.70 -23.02
N GLN A 744 -19.70 -4.91 -22.47
CA GLN A 744 -18.53 -5.63 -21.97
C GLN A 744 -17.58 -6.01 -23.10
N ASP A 745 -18.11 -6.52 -24.21
CA ASP A 745 -17.31 -6.88 -25.39
C ASP A 745 -16.62 -5.65 -26.00
N ASN A 746 -17.33 -4.51 -26.08
CA ASN A 746 -16.76 -3.24 -26.55
C ASN A 746 -15.67 -2.71 -25.62
N ASN A 747 -15.89 -2.76 -24.29
CA ASN A 747 -14.85 -2.39 -23.33
C ASN A 747 -13.65 -3.33 -23.39
N ARG A 748 -13.86 -4.62 -23.64
CA ARG A 748 -12.77 -5.57 -23.84
C ARG A 748 -11.95 -5.23 -25.09
N LYS A 749 -12.61 -4.88 -26.20
CA LYS A 749 -11.93 -4.38 -27.42
C LYS A 749 -11.14 -3.09 -27.15
N LEU A 750 -11.76 -2.09 -26.51
CA LEU A 750 -11.09 -0.84 -26.14
C LEU A 750 -9.93 -1.01 -25.15
N LEU A 751 -10.02 -1.96 -24.21
CA LEU A 751 -8.94 -2.30 -23.29
C LEU A 751 -7.77 -2.97 -24.01
N VAL A 752 -8.06 -3.86 -24.96
CA VAL A 752 -7.05 -4.44 -25.85
C VAL A 752 -6.36 -3.35 -26.69
N ASP A 753 -7.10 -2.34 -27.16
CA ASP A 753 -6.52 -1.21 -27.90
C ASP A 753 -5.75 -0.20 -27.02
N THR A 754 -5.98 -0.18 -25.70
CA THR A 754 -5.35 0.80 -24.77
C THR A 754 -4.19 0.25 -23.96
N THR A 755 -4.11 -1.07 -23.76
CA THR A 755 -2.90 -1.76 -23.37
C THR A 755 -2.21 -2.20 -24.65
N GLY A 756 -1.20 -1.46 -25.13
CA GLY A 756 -0.55 -1.70 -26.42
C GLY A 756 -0.40 -3.18 -26.75
N ASP A 757 -0.77 -3.52 -28.00
CA ASP A 757 -0.88 -4.86 -28.59
C ASP A 757 -0.65 -6.02 -27.62
N LYS A 758 -1.73 -6.51 -27.02
CA LYS A 758 -1.71 -7.87 -26.50
C LYS A 758 -1.72 -8.85 -27.66
N THR A 759 -0.54 -9.16 -28.18
CA THR A 759 -0.38 -10.20 -29.20
C THR A 759 -0.79 -11.54 -28.60
N ARG A 760 -1.70 -12.25 -29.29
CA ARG A 760 -1.86 -13.68 -29.05
C ARG A 760 -0.56 -14.35 -29.44
N GLN A 761 0.10 -14.96 -28.47
CA GLN A 761 1.28 -15.75 -28.70
C GLN A 761 0.91 -17.21 -28.48
N GLU A 762 1.18 -18.02 -29.50
CA GLU A 762 1.18 -19.47 -29.37
C GLU A 762 2.45 -19.86 -28.61
N LEU A 763 2.28 -20.43 -27.43
CA LEU A 763 3.38 -20.84 -26.57
C LEU A 763 3.54 -22.35 -26.64
N ALA A 764 4.73 -22.80 -27.03
CA ALA A 764 5.17 -24.18 -26.92
C ALA A 764 6.43 -24.23 -26.04
N TRP A 765 6.59 -25.32 -25.31
CA TRP A 765 7.83 -25.59 -24.60
C TRP A 765 9.00 -25.70 -25.59
N GLN A 766 10.17 -25.20 -25.21
CA GLN A 766 11.37 -25.20 -26.06
C GLN A 766 12.50 -25.97 -25.36
N PRO A 767 13.21 -26.86 -26.08
CA PRO A 767 14.37 -27.55 -25.52
C PRO A 767 15.53 -26.57 -25.28
N PRO A 768 16.42 -26.87 -24.30
CA PRO A 768 17.60 -26.06 -24.06
C PRO A 768 18.65 -26.25 -25.17
N PRO A 769 19.64 -25.35 -25.29
CA PRO A 769 20.76 -25.54 -26.21
C PRO A 769 21.54 -26.84 -25.98
N ALA A 770 22.32 -27.29 -26.96
CA ALA A 770 23.22 -28.42 -26.79
C ALA A 770 24.15 -28.22 -25.58
N ASP A 771 24.41 -29.29 -24.83
CA ASP A 771 25.17 -29.32 -23.56
C ASP A 771 24.52 -28.64 -22.35
N TRP A 772 23.28 -28.14 -22.48
CA TRP A 772 22.50 -27.60 -21.36
C TRP A 772 21.43 -28.58 -20.88
N ILE A 773 21.19 -28.57 -19.57
CA ILE A 773 20.01 -29.18 -18.95
C ILE A 773 19.04 -28.06 -18.57
N VAL A 774 17.75 -28.25 -18.83
CA VAL A 774 16.69 -27.38 -18.31
C VAL A 774 15.98 -28.06 -17.14
N ILE A 775 15.82 -27.32 -16.06
CA ILE A 775 14.98 -27.65 -14.91
C ILE A 775 13.65 -26.93 -15.08
N ASN A 776 12.58 -27.70 -15.05
CA ASN A 776 11.23 -27.18 -14.88
C ASN A 776 10.75 -27.52 -13.47
N SER A 777 10.36 -26.53 -12.68
CA SER A 777 9.86 -26.71 -11.32
C SER A 777 8.53 -25.99 -11.13
N ASP A 778 7.70 -26.49 -10.22
CA ASP A 778 6.41 -25.88 -9.84
C ASP A 778 6.12 -26.18 -8.35
N GLY A 779 5.28 -25.35 -7.73
CA GLY A 779 4.74 -25.51 -6.40
C GLY A 779 3.21 -25.70 -6.40
N SER A 780 2.69 -26.54 -5.50
CA SER A 780 1.25 -26.79 -5.36
C SER A 780 0.81 -26.69 -3.90
N VAL A 781 -0.29 -25.99 -3.65
CA VAL A 781 -0.90 -25.85 -2.31
C VAL A 781 -2.39 -26.18 -2.36
N LYS A 782 -2.85 -27.05 -1.45
CA LYS A 782 -4.26 -27.46 -1.30
C LYS A 782 -4.89 -26.79 -0.07
N HIS A 783 -6.06 -26.20 -0.27
CA HIS A 783 -6.89 -25.63 0.82
C HIS A 783 -7.88 -26.68 1.37
N PRO A 784 -8.30 -26.59 2.66
CA PRO A 784 -8.02 -25.51 3.62
C PRO A 784 -6.70 -25.63 4.41
N ASN A 785 -6.09 -26.82 4.50
CA ASN A 785 -4.98 -27.11 5.44
C ASN A 785 -3.60 -26.59 4.99
N LEU A 786 -3.54 -25.84 3.88
CA LEU A 786 -2.30 -25.36 3.27
C LEU A 786 -1.27 -26.47 3.00
N ALA A 787 -1.72 -27.70 2.78
CA ALA A 787 -0.84 -28.81 2.40
C ALA A 787 -0.10 -28.39 1.13
N ALA A 788 1.22 -28.43 1.16
CA ALA A 788 2.12 -27.85 0.18
C ALA A 788 3.08 -28.90 -0.32
N ALA A 789 3.36 -28.86 -1.61
CA ALA A 789 4.28 -29.77 -2.25
C ALA A 789 4.96 -29.08 -3.44
N ALA A 790 6.11 -29.57 -3.84
CA ALA A 790 6.86 -29.10 -5.00
C ALA A 790 7.22 -30.29 -5.90
N GLY A 791 7.44 -30.02 -7.17
CA GLY A 791 7.86 -31.04 -8.11
C GLY A 791 8.61 -30.45 -9.28
N GLY A 792 9.41 -31.27 -9.94
CA GLY A 792 10.16 -30.82 -11.10
C GLY A 792 10.89 -31.94 -11.82
N LEU A 793 11.39 -31.59 -13.00
CA LEU A 793 12.07 -32.49 -13.90
C LEU A 793 13.25 -31.80 -14.60
N LEU A 794 14.26 -32.60 -14.93
CA LEU A 794 15.45 -32.23 -15.67
C LEU A 794 15.35 -32.80 -17.08
N ARG A 795 15.58 -31.95 -18.09
CA ARG A 795 15.50 -32.33 -19.50
C ARG A 795 16.74 -31.89 -20.27
N ASN A 796 17.18 -32.72 -21.20
CA ASN A 796 18.30 -32.40 -22.09
C ASN A 796 17.84 -31.68 -23.38
N HIS A 797 18.79 -31.35 -24.25
CA HIS A 797 18.55 -30.70 -25.54
C HIS A 797 17.66 -31.48 -26.52
N LEU A 798 17.45 -32.79 -26.30
CA LEU A 798 16.52 -33.63 -27.08
C LEU A 798 15.11 -33.67 -26.45
N GLY A 799 14.88 -32.92 -25.37
CA GLY A 799 13.63 -32.96 -24.60
C GLY A 799 13.44 -34.22 -23.77
N ARG A 800 14.45 -35.11 -23.70
CA ARG A 800 14.38 -36.33 -22.88
C ARG A 800 14.51 -35.97 -21.40
N CYS A 801 13.62 -36.52 -20.59
CA CYS A 801 13.70 -36.42 -19.13
C CYS A 801 14.86 -37.29 -18.62
N VAL A 802 15.80 -36.67 -17.92
CA VAL A 802 17.00 -37.31 -17.34
C VAL A 802 16.92 -37.41 -15.82
N GLY A 803 15.93 -36.76 -15.20
CA GLY A 803 15.65 -36.86 -13.78
C GLY A 803 14.33 -36.20 -13.43
N ALA A 804 13.65 -36.70 -12.40
CA ALA A 804 12.43 -36.11 -11.88
C ALA A 804 12.39 -36.26 -10.35
N PHE A 805 11.76 -35.30 -9.68
CA PHE A 805 11.60 -35.31 -8.23
C PHE A 805 10.21 -34.82 -7.83
N VAL A 806 9.80 -35.27 -6.66
CA VAL A 806 8.61 -34.80 -5.95
C VAL A 806 9.00 -34.53 -4.49
N THR A 807 8.50 -33.43 -3.93
CA THR A 807 8.80 -33.04 -2.55
C THR A 807 7.50 -32.71 -1.82
N ASN A 808 7.17 -33.46 -0.77
CA ASN A 808 6.09 -33.08 0.14
C ASN A 808 6.65 -32.16 1.23
N LEU A 809 6.11 -30.94 1.32
CA LEU A 809 6.61 -29.85 2.17
C LEU A 809 5.79 -29.65 3.45
N GLY A 810 4.81 -30.51 3.73
CA GLY A 810 3.90 -30.30 4.87
C GLY A 810 2.97 -29.12 4.61
N SER A 811 2.97 -28.10 5.46
CA SER A 811 2.08 -26.94 5.34
C SER A 811 2.86 -25.64 5.16
N CYS A 812 2.84 -25.04 3.97
CA CYS A 812 3.52 -23.76 3.71
C CYS A 812 2.89 -22.91 2.60
N SER A 813 3.47 -21.75 2.31
CA SER A 813 2.98 -20.83 1.26
C SER A 813 3.33 -21.35 -0.14
N ILE A 814 2.50 -20.98 -1.13
CA ILE A 814 2.76 -21.32 -2.54
C ILE A 814 4.12 -20.78 -3.00
N THR A 815 4.47 -19.55 -2.63
CA THR A 815 5.76 -18.95 -2.96
C THR A 815 6.94 -19.74 -2.40
N ARG A 816 6.80 -20.31 -1.19
CA ARG A 816 7.83 -21.19 -0.62
C ARG A 816 7.94 -22.48 -1.44
N ALA A 817 6.82 -23.12 -1.75
CA ALA A 817 6.81 -24.35 -2.53
C ALA A 817 7.53 -24.20 -3.87
N GLU A 818 7.28 -23.08 -4.56
CA GLU A 818 7.97 -22.70 -5.81
C GLU A 818 9.48 -22.56 -5.65
N ILE A 819 9.91 -21.83 -4.60
CA ILE A 819 11.34 -21.63 -4.30
C ILE A 819 12.02 -22.95 -3.95
N VAL A 820 11.37 -23.80 -3.15
CA VAL A 820 11.91 -25.12 -2.79
C VAL A 820 11.97 -26.03 -4.01
N GLY A 821 10.96 -26.02 -4.87
CA GLY A 821 11.01 -26.76 -6.14
C GLY A 821 12.22 -26.36 -6.99
N ALA A 822 12.49 -25.06 -7.12
CA ALA A 822 13.65 -24.56 -7.83
C ALA A 822 14.98 -24.99 -7.17
N LEU A 823 15.06 -24.91 -5.84
CA LEU A 823 16.23 -25.30 -5.06
C LEU A 823 16.53 -26.81 -5.19
N THR A 824 15.50 -27.65 -5.04
CA THR A 824 15.60 -29.11 -5.16
C THR A 824 16.05 -29.52 -6.56
N GLY A 825 15.49 -28.89 -7.59
CA GLY A 825 15.91 -29.15 -8.98
C GLY A 825 17.37 -28.82 -9.23
N LEU A 826 17.87 -27.70 -8.68
CA LEU A 826 19.29 -27.33 -8.78
C LEU A 826 20.19 -28.30 -8.04
N GLN A 827 19.82 -28.69 -6.81
CA GLN A 827 20.57 -29.66 -6.04
C GLN A 827 20.67 -31.00 -6.78
N LEU A 828 19.54 -31.50 -7.32
CA LEU A 828 19.52 -32.72 -8.13
C LEU A 828 20.40 -32.61 -9.37
N ALA A 829 20.36 -31.48 -10.09
CA ALA A 829 21.20 -31.28 -11.27
C ALA A 829 22.69 -31.28 -10.92
N TRP A 830 23.06 -30.66 -9.80
CA TRP A 830 24.43 -30.67 -9.31
C TRP A 830 24.91 -32.09 -8.97
N ASP A 831 24.09 -32.84 -8.23
CA ASP A 831 24.38 -34.20 -7.77
C ASP A 831 24.49 -35.19 -8.95
N GLN A 832 23.71 -34.98 -10.01
CA GLN A 832 23.81 -35.73 -11.28
C GLN A 832 25.01 -35.32 -12.15
N GLY A 833 25.85 -34.38 -11.70
CA GLY A 833 27.06 -33.97 -12.42
C GLY A 833 26.83 -32.92 -13.51
N HIS A 834 25.64 -32.33 -13.63
CA HIS A 834 25.38 -31.28 -14.62
C HIS A 834 26.00 -29.95 -14.19
N ARG A 835 26.59 -29.21 -15.14
CA ARG A 835 27.32 -27.96 -14.91
C ARG A 835 26.90 -26.79 -15.79
N LYS A 836 25.95 -27.00 -16.70
CA LYS A 836 25.30 -25.96 -17.51
C LYS A 836 23.79 -26.13 -17.41
N VAL A 837 23.14 -25.24 -16.67
CA VAL A 837 21.75 -25.42 -16.22
C VAL A 837 20.90 -24.19 -16.50
N LEU A 838 19.78 -24.39 -17.19
CA LEU A 838 18.69 -23.42 -17.29
C LEU A 838 17.62 -23.79 -16.28
N ILE A 839 17.09 -22.82 -15.53
CA ILE A 839 15.97 -23.05 -14.62
C ILE A 839 14.78 -22.19 -15.01
N HIS A 840 13.66 -22.86 -15.26
CA HIS A 840 12.40 -22.29 -15.70
C HIS A 840 11.40 -22.35 -14.56
N ILE A 841 10.98 -21.17 -14.10
CA ILE A 841 10.02 -20.97 -13.01
C ILE A 841 8.85 -20.16 -13.56
N ASP A 842 7.61 -20.60 -13.31
CA ASP A 842 6.39 -19.88 -13.75
C ASP A 842 5.84 -18.90 -12.71
N SER A 843 6.34 -18.96 -11.48
CA SER A 843 6.13 -17.96 -10.46
C SER A 843 7.05 -16.75 -10.61
N THR A 844 6.50 -15.66 -11.18
CA THR A 844 7.18 -14.34 -11.21
C THR A 844 7.58 -13.83 -9.82
N ALA A 845 6.81 -14.21 -8.78
CA ALA A 845 7.12 -13.85 -7.39
C ALA A 845 8.36 -14.57 -6.88
N ALA A 846 8.44 -15.90 -7.09
CA ALA A 846 9.63 -16.68 -6.74
C ALA A 846 10.86 -16.20 -7.51
N LEU A 847 10.73 -15.95 -8.82
CA LEU A 847 11.83 -15.45 -9.65
C LEU A 847 12.32 -14.08 -9.17
N ALA A 848 11.42 -13.16 -8.78
CA ALA A 848 11.80 -11.86 -8.25
C ALA A 848 12.59 -11.95 -6.94
N ILE A 849 12.22 -12.89 -6.06
CA ILE A 849 12.92 -13.17 -4.79
C ILE A 849 14.32 -13.74 -5.08
N LEU A 850 14.39 -14.81 -5.88
CA LEU A 850 15.64 -15.51 -6.19
C LEU A 850 16.66 -14.64 -6.94
N THR A 851 16.21 -13.76 -7.83
CA THR A 851 17.08 -12.84 -8.58
C THR A 851 17.46 -11.57 -7.79
N GLY A 852 17.01 -11.44 -6.53
CA GLY A 852 17.26 -10.24 -5.71
C GLY A 852 16.58 -8.97 -6.23
N LYS A 853 15.62 -9.10 -7.16
CA LYS A 853 14.77 -7.99 -7.63
C LYS A 853 13.76 -7.58 -6.56
N ASP A 854 13.34 -8.51 -5.71
CA ASP A 854 12.55 -8.24 -4.52
C ASP A 854 13.41 -8.25 -3.25
N ARG A 855 14.07 -7.11 -2.97
CA ARG A 855 14.94 -6.93 -1.80
C ARG A 855 14.18 -6.79 -0.47
N ASP A 856 12.86 -6.65 -0.52
CA ASP A 856 12.03 -6.33 0.66
C ASP A 856 11.31 -7.56 1.23
N SER A 857 11.39 -8.72 0.57
CA SER A 857 10.77 -9.97 1.05
C SER A 857 11.66 -10.55 2.15
N ARG A 858 11.15 -10.59 3.39
CA ARG A 858 11.98 -10.96 4.56
C ARG A 858 11.89 -12.45 4.90
N ARG A 859 10.71 -13.05 4.73
CA ARG A 859 10.38 -14.42 5.19
C ARG A 859 11.14 -15.57 4.51
N TYR A 860 11.83 -15.33 3.40
CA TYR A 860 12.50 -16.37 2.60
C TYR A 860 14.02 -16.22 2.61
N HIS A 861 14.58 -15.60 3.66
CA HIS A 861 15.99 -15.25 3.74
C HIS A 861 16.89 -16.49 3.62
N ASN A 862 16.69 -17.49 4.46
CA ASN A 862 17.51 -18.70 4.48
C ASN A 862 17.42 -19.50 3.17
N LEU A 863 16.21 -19.66 2.61
CA LEU A 863 16.03 -20.29 1.29
C LEU A 863 16.77 -19.55 0.18
N THR A 864 16.68 -18.22 0.17
CA THR A 864 17.37 -17.40 -0.84
C THR A 864 18.89 -17.51 -0.67
N ARG A 865 19.39 -17.57 0.56
CA ARG A 865 20.83 -17.77 0.84
C ARG A 865 21.30 -19.16 0.41
N ARG A 866 20.54 -20.23 0.65
CA ARG A 866 20.83 -21.58 0.12
C ARG A 866 20.92 -21.59 -1.40
N PHE A 867 19.95 -20.95 -2.05
CA PHE A 867 19.93 -20.84 -3.50
C PHE A 867 21.16 -20.09 -4.02
N GLN A 868 21.53 -18.96 -3.40
CA GLN A 868 22.73 -18.20 -3.74
C GLN A 868 24.02 -18.99 -3.51
N ASN A 869 24.12 -19.73 -2.42
CA ASN A 869 25.28 -20.60 -2.14
C ASN A 869 25.44 -21.70 -3.22
N LEU A 870 24.34 -22.26 -3.72
CA LEU A 870 24.39 -23.19 -4.86
C LEU A 870 24.88 -22.51 -6.13
N LEU A 871 24.43 -21.29 -6.43
CA LEU A 871 24.88 -20.55 -7.60
C LEU A 871 26.38 -20.20 -7.57
N GLN A 872 27.01 -20.14 -6.40
CA GLN A 872 28.45 -19.86 -6.25
C GLN A 872 29.35 -21.07 -6.56
N ARG A 873 28.78 -22.26 -6.77
CA ARG A 873 29.56 -23.45 -7.16
C ARG A 873 30.14 -23.31 -8.57
N ASN A 874 31.06 -24.20 -8.94
CA ASN A 874 31.70 -24.18 -10.27
C ASN A 874 30.77 -24.73 -11.36
N TRP A 875 29.79 -23.93 -11.81
CA TRP A 875 28.84 -24.22 -12.89
C TRP A 875 28.24 -22.93 -13.47
N GLU A 876 27.60 -23.03 -14.64
CA GLU A 876 26.87 -21.93 -15.29
C GLU A 876 25.36 -22.15 -15.13
N VAL A 877 24.67 -21.18 -14.52
CA VAL A 877 23.23 -21.27 -14.26
C VAL A 877 22.50 -20.02 -14.74
N HIS A 878 21.46 -20.20 -15.57
CA HIS A 878 20.59 -19.11 -16.04
C HIS A 878 19.16 -19.30 -15.55
N LEU A 879 18.63 -18.30 -14.84
CA LEU A 879 17.23 -18.27 -14.40
C LEU A 879 16.36 -17.54 -15.43
N SER A 880 15.24 -18.15 -15.81
CA SER A 880 14.26 -17.52 -16.69
C SER A 880 12.82 -17.79 -16.24
N HIS A 881 11.91 -16.92 -16.67
CA HIS A 881 10.49 -17.13 -16.44
C HIS A 881 9.91 -18.00 -17.56
N SER A 882 9.20 -19.06 -17.20
CA SER A 882 8.38 -19.84 -18.15
C SER A 882 6.90 -19.55 -17.95
N TYR A 883 6.12 -19.53 -19.01
CA TYR A 883 4.67 -19.46 -18.86
C TYR A 883 4.13 -20.80 -18.34
N ARG A 884 3.04 -20.76 -17.56
CA ARG A 884 2.39 -21.95 -16.96
C ARG A 884 1.97 -22.98 -18.01
N GLU A 885 1.61 -22.52 -19.20
CA GLU A 885 1.27 -23.36 -20.36
C GLU A 885 2.46 -24.24 -20.79
N CYS A 886 3.70 -23.78 -20.58
CA CYS A 886 4.94 -24.50 -20.89
C CYS A 886 5.55 -25.22 -19.68
N ASN A 887 4.85 -25.31 -18.55
CA ASN A 887 5.35 -25.89 -17.30
C ASN A 887 4.48 -27.05 -16.77
N LYS A 888 3.63 -27.63 -17.63
CA LYS A 888 2.60 -28.62 -17.24
C LYS A 888 3.15 -29.92 -16.66
N ALA A 889 4.32 -30.36 -17.12
CA ALA A 889 4.99 -31.53 -16.56
C ALA A 889 5.40 -31.29 -15.08
N ALA A 890 5.87 -30.09 -14.74
CA ALA A 890 6.22 -29.75 -13.36
C ALA A 890 4.96 -29.58 -12.48
N ASP A 891 3.90 -28.94 -13.00
CA ASP A 891 2.57 -28.83 -12.34
C ASP A 891 2.01 -30.23 -11.99
N TYR A 892 2.12 -31.18 -12.92
CA TYR A 892 1.72 -32.57 -12.68
C TYR A 892 2.49 -33.19 -11.51
N LEU A 893 3.82 -33.04 -11.49
CA LEU A 893 4.67 -33.57 -10.42
C LEU A 893 4.38 -32.91 -9.07
N ALA A 894 4.23 -31.58 -9.02
CA ALA A 894 3.91 -30.85 -7.80
C ALA A 894 2.54 -31.29 -7.22
N ASN A 895 1.55 -31.57 -8.06
CA ASN A 895 0.26 -32.09 -7.60
C ASN A 895 0.32 -33.54 -7.11
N LYS A 896 1.19 -34.36 -7.72
CA LYS A 896 1.39 -35.77 -7.35
C LYS A 896 2.16 -35.92 -6.04
N ALA A 897 3.06 -34.99 -5.76
CA ALA A 897 3.88 -34.94 -4.54
C ALA A 897 3.05 -34.94 -3.23
N HIS A 898 1.80 -34.47 -3.25
CA HIS A 898 0.88 -34.54 -2.09
C HIS A 898 0.58 -35.97 -1.61
N GLY A 899 0.75 -36.99 -2.45
CA GLY A 899 0.54 -38.39 -2.09
C GLY A 899 1.74 -39.09 -1.47
N PHE A 900 2.89 -38.40 -1.36
CA PHE A 900 4.14 -38.95 -0.83
C PHE A 900 4.33 -38.61 0.66
N SER A 901 5.21 -39.34 1.34
CA SER A 901 5.65 -38.97 2.69
C SER A 901 6.46 -37.66 2.68
N LEU A 902 6.52 -36.97 3.82
CA LEU A 902 7.28 -35.72 3.98
C LEU A 902 8.74 -35.88 3.50
N GLY A 903 9.24 -34.86 2.80
CA GLY A 903 10.58 -34.85 2.23
C GLY A 903 10.60 -35.01 0.70
N THR A 904 11.81 -35.06 0.15
CA THR A 904 12.08 -35.18 -1.28
C THR A 904 12.27 -36.64 -1.68
N HIS A 905 11.63 -37.04 -2.78
CA HIS A 905 11.73 -38.37 -3.35
C HIS A 905 12.11 -38.28 -4.84
N SER A 906 12.98 -39.18 -5.28
CA SER A 906 13.19 -39.40 -6.71
C SER A 906 11.90 -39.93 -7.33
N PHE A 907 11.52 -39.40 -8.49
CA PHE A 907 10.29 -39.78 -9.16
C PHE A 907 10.59 -40.65 -10.39
N ASP A 908 9.81 -41.73 -10.55
CA ASP A 908 9.97 -42.64 -11.68
C ASP A 908 9.57 -41.96 -13.00
N ILE A 909 10.55 -41.77 -13.88
CA ILE A 909 10.38 -41.21 -15.23
C ILE A 909 9.53 -42.12 -16.14
N SER A 910 9.27 -43.37 -15.74
CA SER A 910 8.44 -44.31 -16.47
C SER A 910 6.94 -44.06 -16.34
N ASP A 911 6.53 -43.19 -15.41
CA ASP A 911 5.14 -42.85 -15.11
C ASP A 911 4.34 -42.38 -16.34
N SER A 912 3.15 -42.93 -16.53
CA SER A 912 2.33 -42.69 -17.70
C SER A 912 1.83 -41.24 -17.80
N GLY A 913 1.51 -40.61 -16.67
CA GLY A 913 1.06 -39.22 -16.61
C GLY A 913 2.19 -38.23 -16.92
N LEU A 914 3.38 -38.49 -16.40
CA LEU A 914 4.56 -37.70 -16.73
C LEU A 914 4.97 -37.86 -18.21
N LYS A 915 4.96 -39.09 -18.73
CA LYS A 915 5.24 -39.37 -20.16
C LYS A 915 4.30 -38.62 -21.10
N PHE A 916 3.00 -38.52 -20.75
CA PHE A 916 2.04 -37.75 -21.52
C PHE A 916 2.47 -36.29 -21.66
N TRP A 917 2.84 -35.62 -20.57
CA TRP A 917 3.25 -34.21 -20.61
C TRP A 917 4.61 -34.00 -21.28
N ILE A 918 5.55 -34.93 -21.12
CA ILE A 918 6.83 -34.89 -21.85
C ILE A 918 6.59 -35.03 -23.36
N LEU A 919 5.70 -35.95 -23.77
CA LEU A 919 5.33 -36.12 -25.17
C LEU A 919 4.61 -34.87 -25.71
N TYR A 920 3.69 -34.31 -24.93
CA TYR A 920 2.98 -33.07 -25.26
C TYR A 920 3.95 -31.92 -25.55
N ASP A 921 4.95 -31.73 -24.68
CA ASP A 921 5.98 -30.69 -24.82
C ASP A 921 6.90 -30.96 -26.03
N THR A 922 7.34 -32.21 -26.24
CA THR A 922 8.25 -32.58 -27.36
C THR A 922 7.58 -32.58 -28.73
N MET A 923 6.26 -32.78 -28.79
CA MET A 923 5.47 -32.63 -30.02
C MET A 923 5.24 -31.16 -30.40
N GLY A 924 5.67 -30.20 -29.58
CA GLY A 924 5.55 -28.78 -29.86
C GLY A 924 4.11 -28.26 -29.83
N ILE A 925 3.23 -28.89 -29.05
CA ILE A 925 1.82 -28.49 -28.98
C ILE A 925 1.73 -27.10 -28.35
N THR A 926 1.10 -26.16 -29.08
CA THR A 926 0.97 -24.77 -28.65
C THR A 926 -0.30 -24.54 -27.83
N GLN A 927 -0.22 -23.61 -26.87
CA GLN A 927 -1.37 -23.06 -26.17
C GLN A 927 -1.45 -21.56 -26.36
N ASP A 928 -2.66 -21.06 -26.61
CA ASP A 928 -2.93 -19.64 -26.80
C ASP A 928 -2.81 -18.86 -25.50
N ARG A 929 -1.95 -17.84 -25.48
CA ARG A 929 -1.90 -16.85 -24.40
C ARG A 929 -1.99 -15.43 -24.93
N LEU A 930 -2.81 -14.62 -24.26
CA LEU A 930 -2.82 -13.16 -24.42
C LEU A 930 -1.76 -12.56 -23.49
N ILE A 931 -0.68 -12.04 -24.04
CA ILE A 931 0.43 -11.40 -23.30
C ILE A 931 0.20 -9.90 -23.23
#